data_AF-A0A949I0Y1-F1
#
_entry.id   AF-A0A949I0Y1-F1
#
_cell.length_a   1.000
_cell.length_b   1.000
_cell.length_c   1.000
_cell.angle_alpha   90.00
_cell.angle_beta   90.00
_cell.angle_gamma   90.00
#
_symmetry.space_group_name_H-M   'P 1'
#
loop_
_entity.id
_entity.type
_entity.pdbx_description
1 polymer ?
#
loop_
_entity_poly.entity_id
_entity_poly.type
_entity_poly.pdbx_seq_one_letter_code
_entity_poly.pdbx_strand_id
1 'polypeptide(L)'
;MPAALLRLLGRPALWLMIYAALLGYGLFALFNIPEEVLPAFNYPEVSVTVHLPGTTATDMEAMVATPLEGVLLGLPGVSNVRSTISDGLVETDLRFAGTTSAQADLQAVNGAVERAQTSLPPGVQPFTQIMGNAINEVADYAVRFAPGTSQAAVARAVAMQLVPALRAVPGVQLVTSAGLGDEALWVQPNLTAMEQAGVSVQALQQALAGQAMLVPGGSLSLGHTDSLITFGNAPSAAALAQVPVMGPNGAIPLGTLARIVHGTAPVHQRELLDGEPAIALTIFKQQGASTLPVTRALSSAIQSVPMPPGVSVVPIYDQGHLVGATSDDLRRNLLIGGVLAIAGLLAVLGVSSGAWLLALSLPASLLLGIAGLYATGQSLNLLTFGAIIVALGLVADDSIIVLESIFHRWEAGDDTWPGIWRGLREIMAPDIIGTLTTILVFVPLLFTGGLAGLFCVPFALGMIFSLGASLLVSLTLIPLGLGLLPRHAVRPPRVANALLLRLMGWNRHLFRLALAYPKRAVLTCGALLLLSLGAMSLVSVNVLPLPNEGVLLESFTLAPGTSLADTDALMRCLSARLAKDPAVEHVLARIGSAADSTYTEPAYAGEITIRLKPGAGGASLDAIAARVQAETQFPSLQTGIDTPTIERLGESLNGLPQPFALDLYGDDLSQMTETAQAIAQRLSRVPGLSDLFNDEGYPETQLRITPRPAALAAAGMTPAGLSGEVSALMAGQIAAELPDGAAPLPLYLRLPDAHLLSLAQLDALPVGPGSATPLGALADISLVTSPNQFMHIDGARALEILATPTTAPNLAIAQAKHALAGLKLPPGERIAFGGLYPMLEHAAVGLGIAAIAAIASLAWVLFLRFSGRRVPLLLLAQIPLAMTGGGLALAV
;
A
#
# COMPACT_ATOMS: atom_id res chain seq x y z
N MET A 1 10.02 30.12 -40.15
CA MET A 1 9.41 28.79 -40.33
C MET A 1 9.49 28.38 -41.78
N PRO A 2 9.82 27.12 -42.10
CA PRO A 2 10.05 26.70 -43.48
C PRO A 2 8.72 26.62 -44.24
N ALA A 3 8.76 26.95 -45.53
CA ALA A 3 7.62 26.89 -46.47
C ALA A 3 6.91 25.51 -46.55
N ALA A 4 7.46 24.48 -45.90
CA ALA A 4 6.89 23.15 -45.79
C ALA A 4 5.64 23.08 -44.91
N LEU A 5 5.62 23.73 -43.74
CA LEU A 5 4.45 23.74 -42.83
C LEU A 5 3.24 24.43 -43.49
N LEU A 6 3.54 25.50 -44.23
CA LEU A 6 2.63 26.26 -45.08
C LEU A 6 1.98 25.42 -46.19
N ARG A 7 2.74 24.53 -46.85
CA ARG A 7 2.20 23.61 -47.86
C ARG A 7 1.38 22.48 -47.23
N LEU A 8 1.72 22.08 -46.00
CA LEU A 8 1.02 21.01 -45.27
C LEU A 8 -0.37 21.47 -44.80
N LEU A 9 -0.48 22.68 -44.24
CA LEU A 9 -1.76 23.29 -43.82
C LEU A 9 -2.72 23.58 -44.99
N GLY A 10 -2.20 23.75 -46.20
CA GLY A 10 -3.02 23.88 -47.43
C GLY A 10 -3.66 22.58 -47.93
N ARG A 11 -3.46 21.44 -47.25
CA ARG A 11 -4.05 20.14 -47.58
C ARG A 11 -5.05 19.71 -46.50
N PRO A 12 -6.30 20.21 -46.55
CA PRO A 12 -7.27 19.97 -45.48
C PRO A 12 -7.59 18.47 -45.27
N ALA A 13 -7.60 17.68 -46.35
CA ALA A 13 -7.84 16.23 -46.27
C ALA A 13 -6.78 15.48 -45.43
N LEU A 14 -5.51 15.88 -45.50
CA LEU A 14 -4.43 15.23 -44.74
C LEU A 14 -4.55 15.52 -43.25
N TRP A 15 -4.84 16.77 -42.88
CA TRP A 15 -5.06 17.14 -41.48
C TRP A 15 -6.32 16.50 -40.89
N LEU A 16 -7.39 16.37 -41.68
CA LEU A 16 -8.58 15.63 -41.27
C LEU A 16 -8.25 14.15 -40.99
N MET A 17 -7.41 13.50 -41.81
CA MET A 17 -6.96 12.12 -41.55
C MET A 17 -6.10 12.01 -40.29
N ILE A 18 -5.17 12.94 -40.08
CA ILE A 18 -4.33 12.98 -38.87
C ILE A 18 -5.20 13.17 -37.63
N TYR A 19 -6.14 14.11 -37.65
CA TYR A 19 -7.06 14.32 -36.54
C TYR A 19 -7.99 13.14 -36.32
N ALA A 20 -8.48 12.48 -37.38
CA ALA A 20 -9.26 11.26 -37.24
C ALA A 20 -8.45 10.15 -36.56
N ALA A 21 -7.17 9.99 -36.92
CA ALA A 21 -6.27 9.01 -36.28
C ALA A 21 -5.96 9.38 -34.82
N LEU A 22 -5.65 10.65 -34.55
CA LEU A 22 -5.33 11.15 -33.22
C LEU A 22 -6.53 11.10 -32.27
N LEU A 23 -7.71 11.54 -32.73
CA LEU A 23 -8.95 11.42 -31.96
C LEU A 23 -9.39 9.96 -31.82
N GLY A 24 -9.17 9.12 -32.84
CA GLY A 24 -9.39 7.68 -32.75
C GLY A 24 -8.50 7.01 -31.72
N TYR A 25 -7.21 7.35 -31.69
CA TYR A 25 -6.27 6.89 -30.66
C TYR A 25 -6.63 7.44 -29.27
N GLY A 26 -7.01 8.72 -29.18
CA GLY A 26 -7.46 9.30 -27.91
C GLY A 26 -8.75 8.67 -27.39
N LEU A 27 -9.69 8.31 -28.27
CA LEU A 27 -10.89 7.58 -27.90
C LEU A 27 -10.55 6.16 -27.45
N PHE A 28 -9.64 5.48 -28.16
CA PHE A 28 -9.11 4.19 -27.72
C PHE A 28 -8.45 4.29 -26.34
N ALA A 29 -7.60 5.29 -26.12
CA ALA A 29 -6.93 5.54 -24.85
C ALA A 29 -7.94 5.82 -23.72
N LEU A 30 -8.97 6.62 -23.98
CA LEU A 30 -10.02 6.92 -23.00
C LEU A 30 -10.73 5.67 -22.49
N PHE A 31 -10.93 4.65 -23.33
CA PHE A 31 -11.59 3.40 -22.94
C PHE A 31 -10.64 2.33 -22.38
N ASN A 32 -9.33 2.46 -22.57
CA ASN A 32 -8.35 1.43 -22.17
C ASN A 32 -7.38 1.89 -21.08
N ILE A 33 -7.38 3.18 -20.71
CA ILE A 33 -6.54 3.69 -19.63
C ILE A 33 -7.02 3.13 -18.27
N PRO A 34 -6.13 2.57 -17.44
CA PRO A 34 -6.52 2.06 -16.12
C PRO A 34 -7.06 3.18 -15.22
N GLU A 35 -8.17 2.92 -14.53
CA GLU A 35 -8.70 3.78 -13.47
C GLU A 35 -8.22 3.28 -12.09
N GLU A 36 -7.66 4.20 -11.29
CA GLU A 36 -7.05 3.96 -9.97
C GLU A 36 -7.37 5.14 -9.03
N VAL A 37 -7.25 4.95 -7.70
CA VAL A 37 -7.31 6.08 -6.74
C VAL A 37 -5.98 6.83 -6.70
N LEU A 38 -4.90 6.06 -6.61
CA LEU A 38 -3.52 6.53 -6.44
C LEU A 38 -2.68 6.23 -7.70
N PRO A 39 -1.56 6.95 -7.89
CA PRO A 39 -0.59 6.58 -8.92
C PRO A 39 0.05 5.21 -8.60
N ALA A 40 0.55 4.54 -9.63
CA ALA A 40 1.23 3.26 -9.46
C ALA A 40 2.47 3.40 -8.56
N PHE A 41 2.50 2.59 -7.50
CA PHE A 41 3.61 2.54 -6.56
C PHE A 41 4.69 1.59 -7.09
N ASN A 42 5.82 2.14 -7.53
CA ASN A 42 6.98 1.37 -7.97
C ASN A 42 8.19 1.77 -7.12
N TYR A 43 8.07 1.51 -5.82
CA TYR A 43 9.11 1.82 -4.87
C TYR A 43 10.19 0.71 -4.92
N PRO A 44 11.48 1.06 -5.05
CA PRO A 44 12.57 0.09 -5.22
C PRO A 44 12.94 -0.55 -3.87
N GLU A 45 11.98 -1.24 -3.26
CA GLU A 45 12.14 -1.90 -1.97
C GLU A 45 11.43 -3.25 -2.01
N VAL A 46 12.09 -4.26 -1.46
CA VAL A 46 11.62 -5.64 -1.44
C VAL A 46 11.66 -6.11 0.00
N SER A 47 10.53 -6.62 0.49
CA SER A 47 10.44 -7.23 1.81
C SER A 47 10.56 -8.75 1.70
N VAL A 48 11.28 -9.35 2.63
CA VAL A 48 11.44 -10.80 2.80
C VAL A 48 10.94 -11.16 4.19
N THR A 49 9.82 -11.86 4.25
CA THR A 49 9.18 -12.27 5.50
C THR A 49 9.37 -13.76 5.72
N VAL A 50 9.75 -14.14 6.94
CA VAL A 50 10.00 -15.52 7.32
C VAL A 50 9.29 -15.84 8.62
N HIS A 51 8.28 -16.71 8.54
CA HIS A 51 7.56 -17.21 9.71
C HIS A 51 8.17 -18.52 10.20
N LEU A 52 8.45 -18.60 11.51
CA LEU A 52 8.80 -19.83 12.22
C LEU A 52 8.17 -19.81 13.63
N PRO A 53 6.84 -20.03 13.73
CA PRO A 53 6.10 -19.92 14.98
C PRO A 53 6.68 -20.78 16.11
N GLY A 54 6.68 -20.26 17.34
CA GLY A 54 7.20 -20.96 18.52
C GLY A 54 8.72 -20.83 18.75
N THR A 55 9.38 -19.93 18.01
CA THR A 55 10.80 -19.60 18.17
C THR A 55 10.95 -18.23 18.82
N THR A 56 11.94 -18.04 19.70
CA THR A 56 12.18 -16.72 20.32
C THR A 56 12.90 -15.78 19.36
N ALA A 57 12.79 -14.47 19.55
CA ALA A 57 13.48 -13.46 18.74
C ALA A 57 15.00 -13.70 18.67
N THR A 58 15.63 -14.11 19.77
CA THR A 58 17.07 -14.43 19.80
C THR A 58 17.44 -15.65 18.95
N ASP A 59 16.57 -16.66 18.92
CA ASP A 59 16.80 -17.86 18.12
C ASP A 59 16.50 -17.57 16.64
N MET A 60 15.48 -16.76 16.36
CA MET A 60 15.18 -16.24 15.01
C MET A 60 16.35 -15.46 14.42
N GLU A 61 17.00 -14.61 15.22
CA GLU A 61 18.19 -13.88 14.79
C GLU A 61 19.31 -14.82 14.31
N ALA A 62 19.62 -15.84 15.11
CA ALA A 62 20.72 -16.75 14.82
C ALA A 62 20.38 -17.73 13.68
N MET A 63 19.15 -18.23 13.65
CA MET A 63 18.73 -19.30 12.72
C MET A 63 18.23 -18.75 11.37
N VAL A 64 17.69 -17.52 11.34
CA VAL A 64 17.01 -16.97 10.16
C VAL A 64 17.62 -15.63 9.74
N ALA A 65 17.61 -14.61 10.61
CA ALA A 65 17.99 -13.25 10.21
C ALA A 65 19.45 -13.16 9.75
N THR A 66 20.39 -13.63 10.58
CA THR A 66 21.83 -13.59 10.29
C THR A 66 22.22 -14.31 8.99
N PRO A 67 21.81 -15.58 8.74
CA PRO A 67 22.14 -16.23 7.48
C PRO A 67 21.46 -15.59 6.26
N LEU A 68 20.25 -15.04 6.43
CA LEU A 68 19.53 -14.34 5.37
C LEU A 68 20.22 -13.01 5.01
N GLU A 69 20.47 -12.16 6.00
CA GLU A 69 21.18 -10.87 5.87
C GLU A 69 22.55 -11.03 5.21
N GLY A 70 23.30 -12.08 5.58
CA GLY A 70 24.63 -12.36 5.02
C GLY A 70 24.63 -12.55 3.50
N VAL A 71 23.54 -13.03 2.91
CA VAL A 71 23.39 -13.17 1.44
C VAL A 71 22.77 -11.91 0.83
N LEU A 72 21.80 -11.30 1.51
CA LEU A 72 21.05 -10.14 1.04
C LEU A 72 21.91 -8.86 0.96
N LEU A 73 22.76 -8.61 1.96
CA LEU A 73 23.68 -7.46 1.98
C LEU A 73 24.69 -7.47 0.81
N GLY A 74 24.95 -8.64 0.23
CA GLY A 74 25.86 -8.79 -0.91
C GLY A 74 25.23 -8.43 -2.27
N LEU A 75 23.93 -8.11 -2.32
CA LEU A 75 23.24 -7.80 -3.56
C LEU A 75 23.66 -6.43 -4.14
N PRO A 76 23.92 -6.34 -5.46
CA PRO A 76 24.31 -5.09 -6.08
C PRO A 76 23.14 -4.10 -6.06
N GLY A 77 23.42 -2.85 -5.68
CA GLY A 77 22.41 -1.78 -5.68
C GLY A 77 21.60 -1.67 -4.39
N VAL A 78 21.77 -2.58 -3.43
CA VAL A 78 21.20 -2.44 -2.08
C VAL A 78 21.85 -1.25 -1.37
N SER A 79 21.01 -0.35 -0.88
CA SER A 79 21.38 0.90 -0.20
C SER A 79 21.20 0.81 1.31
N ASN A 80 20.22 0.03 1.77
CA ASN A 80 19.93 -0.19 3.18
C ASN A 80 19.20 -1.54 3.35
N VAL A 81 19.54 -2.27 4.40
CA VAL A 81 18.82 -3.48 4.83
C VAL A 81 18.38 -3.27 6.27
N ARG A 82 17.08 -3.43 6.51
CA ARG A 82 16.47 -3.34 7.83
C ARG A 82 15.81 -4.67 8.14
N SER A 83 16.14 -5.28 9.27
CA SER A 83 15.43 -6.48 9.72
C SER A 83 14.77 -6.23 11.07
N THR A 84 13.48 -6.53 11.15
CA THR A 84 12.74 -6.59 12.40
C THR A 84 12.63 -8.06 12.80
N ILE A 85 13.11 -8.36 14.00
CA ILE A 85 13.20 -9.73 14.52
C ILE A 85 12.32 -9.81 15.75
N SER A 86 11.31 -10.66 15.71
CA SER A 86 10.37 -10.88 16.80
C SER A 86 10.13 -12.36 17.03
N ASP A 87 9.35 -12.70 18.06
CA ASP A 87 9.04 -14.09 18.38
C ASP A 87 8.29 -14.77 17.22
N GLY A 88 8.98 -15.71 16.58
CA GLY A 88 8.48 -16.53 15.47
C GLY A 88 8.40 -15.84 14.12
N LEU A 89 8.98 -14.64 13.96
CA LEU A 89 8.93 -13.85 12.73
C LEU A 89 10.23 -13.07 12.52
N VAL A 90 10.71 -13.08 11.27
CA VAL A 90 11.74 -12.14 10.78
C VAL A 90 11.19 -11.47 9.53
N GLU A 91 11.17 -10.15 9.53
CA GLU A 91 10.88 -9.33 8.36
C GLU A 91 12.13 -8.56 7.99
N THR A 92 12.64 -8.75 6.76
CA THR A 92 13.84 -8.08 6.25
C THR A 92 13.49 -7.25 5.01
N ASP A 93 13.58 -5.94 5.16
CA ASP A 93 13.34 -4.95 4.11
C ASP A 93 14.65 -4.54 3.44
N LEU A 94 14.71 -4.74 2.12
CA LEU A 94 15.85 -4.35 1.30
C LEU A 94 15.48 -3.17 0.42
N ARG A 95 16.18 -2.07 0.62
CA ARG A 95 16.01 -0.88 -0.21
C ARG A 95 17.10 -0.77 -1.26
N PHE A 96 16.70 -0.62 -2.52
CA PHE A 96 17.61 -0.44 -3.65
C PHE A 96 17.79 1.04 -4.00
N ALA A 97 18.97 1.39 -4.51
CA ALA A 97 19.20 2.70 -5.11
C ALA A 97 18.28 2.83 -6.34
N GLY A 98 17.44 3.88 -6.39
CA GLY A 98 16.27 4.02 -7.28
C GLY A 98 16.52 4.13 -8.80
N THR A 99 17.54 3.46 -9.32
CA THR A 99 17.82 3.29 -10.75
C THR A 99 17.39 1.93 -11.30
N THR A 100 17.05 0.98 -10.43
CA THR A 100 16.58 -0.37 -10.79
C THR A 100 15.06 -0.43 -10.85
N SER A 101 14.52 -1.44 -11.55
CA SER A 101 13.07 -1.72 -11.53
C SER A 101 12.75 -2.67 -10.39
N ALA A 102 11.67 -2.43 -9.64
CA ALA A 102 11.27 -3.28 -8.51
C ALA A 102 11.11 -4.77 -8.88
N GLN A 103 10.68 -5.07 -10.12
CA GLN A 103 10.58 -6.45 -10.60
C GLN A 103 11.96 -7.14 -10.74
N ALA A 104 12.97 -6.40 -11.21
CA ALA A 104 14.33 -6.93 -11.33
C ALA A 104 14.96 -7.10 -9.94
N ASP A 105 14.68 -6.18 -9.02
CA ASP A 105 15.13 -6.26 -7.63
C ASP A 105 14.50 -7.46 -6.92
N LEU A 106 13.20 -7.68 -7.09
CA LEU A 106 12.50 -8.86 -6.58
C LEU A 106 13.10 -10.16 -7.12
N GLN A 107 13.45 -10.22 -8.40
CA GLN A 107 14.11 -11.39 -9.00
C GLN A 107 15.52 -11.62 -8.41
N ALA A 108 16.28 -10.54 -8.18
CA ALA A 108 17.60 -10.62 -7.56
C ALA A 108 17.51 -11.11 -6.10
N VAL A 109 16.53 -10.62 -5.34
CA VAL A 109 16.23 -11.05 -3.96
C VAL A 109 15.79 -12.51 -3.93
N ASN A 110 14.86 -12.92 -4.80
CA ASN A 110 14.45 -14.33 -4.89
C ASN A 110 15.64 -15.26 -5.15
N GLY A 111 16.52 -14.92 -6.09
CA GLY A 111 17.73 -15.69 -6.34
C GLY A 111 18.72 -15.70 -5.16
N ALA A 112 18.68 -14.70 -4.27
CA ALA A 112 19.47 -14.67 -3.04
C ALA A 112 18.86 -15.53 -1.94
N VAL A 113 17.54 -15.42 -1.75
CA VAL A 113 16.76 -16.23 -0.80
C VAL A 113 16.90 -17.71 -1.12
N GLU A 114 16.79 -18.11 -2.40
CA GLU A 114 16.99 -19.49 -2.84
C GLU A 114 18.39 -20.04 -2.47
N ARG A 115 19.44 -19.20 -2.50
CA ARG A 115 20.77 -19.59 -2.05
C ARG A 115 20.84 -19.73 -0.52
N ALA A 116 20.21 -18.81 0.20
CA ALA A 116 20.13 -18.82 1.66
C ALA A 116 19.30 -20.00 2.21
N GLN A 117 18.37 -20.54 1.42
CA GLN A 117 17.49 -21.66 1.79
C GLN A 117 18.25 -22.87 2.37
N THR A 118 19.48 -23.13 1.90
CA THR A 118 20.33 -24.23 2.42
C THR A 118 20.85 -24.03 3.84
N SER A 119 20.88 -22.77 4.30
CA SER A 119 21.31 -22.37 5.65
C SER A 119 20.13 -22.09 6.58
N LEU A 120 18.91 -21.99 6.04
CA LEU A 120 17.68 -21.84 6.82
C LEU A 120 17.20 -23.18 7.40
N PRO A 121 16.44 -23.17 8.51
CA PRO A 121 15.85 -24.38 9.07
C PRO A 121 14.92 -25.11 8.09
N PRO A 122 14.83 -26.45 8.15
CA PRO A 122 13.95 -27.21 7.27
C PRO A 122 12.47 -26.85 7.52
N GLY A 123 11.70 -26.72 6.44
CA GLY A 123 10.26 -26.40 6.51
C GLY A 123 9.94 -24.90 6.49
N VAL A 124 10.94 -24.02 6.59
CA VAL A 124 10.78 -22.57 6.44
C VAL A 124 10.67 -22.20 4.96
N GLN A 125 9.67 -21.41 4.61
CA GLN A 125 9.48 -20.89 3.25
C GLN A 125 9.43 -19.35 3.32
N PRO A 126 10.54 -18.65 3.01
CA PRO A 126 10.55 -17.20 2.94
C PRO A 126 9.56 -16.70 1.88
N PHE A 127 8.76 -15.71 2.24
CA PHE A 127 7.89 -14.99 1.33
C PHE A 127 8.53 -13.68 0.90
N THR A 128 8.58 -13.40 -0.40
CA THR A 128 9.19 -12.18 -0.92
C THR A 128 8.17 -11.36 -1.72
N GLN A 129 8.21 -10.05 -1.55
CA GLN A 129 7.28 -9.15 -2.23
C GLN A 129 7.87 -7.74 -2.42
N ILE A 130 7.35 -7.02 -3.41
CA ILE A 130 7.66 -5.60 -3.59
C ILE A 130 6.92 -4.80 -2.53
N MET A 131 7.64 -3.94 -1.79
CA MET A 131 7.05 -3.04 -0.81
C MET A 131 6.06 -2.09 -1.50
N GLY A 132 4.93 -1.81 -0.86
CA GLY A 132 3.84 -1.07 -1.48
C GLY A 132 2.79 -1.92 -2.17
N ASN A 133 2.93 -3.26 -2.14
CA ASN A 133 1.87 -4.14 -2.64
C ASN A 133 0.57 -4.05 -1.82
N ALA A 134 0.66 -3.57 -0.57
CA ALA A 134 -0.50 -3.30 0.28
C ALA A 134 -1.48 -2.30 -0.37
N ILE A 135 -0.99 -1.35 -1.18
CA ILE A 135 -1.84 -0.43 -1.97
C ILE A 135 -2.65 -1.16 -3.05
N ASN A 136 -2.18 -2.34 -3.50
CA ASN A 136 -2.90 -3.20 -4.44
C ASN A 136 -3.92 -4.10 -3.77
N GLU A 137 -4.13 -3.99 -2.46
CA GLU A 137 -5.28 -4.58 -1.78
C GLU A 137 -6.56 -3.85 -2.21
N VAL A 138 -7.42 -4.57 -2.95
CA VAL A 138 -8.57 -3.97 -3.63
C VAL A 138 -9.91 -4.41 -3.08
N ALA A 139 -9.95 -5.54 -2.37
CA ALA A 139 -11.18 -6.05 -1.79
C ALA A 139 -10.90 -7.02 -0.64
N ASP A 140 -11.74 -6.93 0.38
CA ASP A 140 -11.81 -7.90 1.48
C ASP A 140 -13.19 -8.52 1.58
N TYR A 141 -13.23 -9.82 1.82
CA TYR A 141 -14.45 -10.56 2.07
C TYR A 141 -14.32 -11.39 3.34
N ALA A 142 -15.40 -11.49 4.10
CA ALA A 142 -15.50 -12.37 5.25
C ALA A 142 -16.45 -13.53 4.94
N VAL A 143 -15.99 -14.76 5.13
CA VAL A 143 -16.81 -15.97 5.03
C VAL A 143 -17.44 -16.24 6.39
N ARG A 144 -18.74 -15.94 6.48
CA ARG A 144 -19.58 -16.23 7.64
C ARG A 144 -20.10 -17.66 7.56
N PHE A 145 -20.11 -18.37 8.67
CA PHE A 145 -20.71 -19.70 8.77
C PHE A 145 -21.57 -19.83 10.03
N ALA A 146 -22.71 -20.51 9.90
CA ALA A 146 -23.65 -20.68 11.00
C ALA A 146 -23.07 -21.56 12.13
N PRO A 147 -23.43 -21.31 13.40
CA PRO A 147 -23.08 -22.18 14.51
C PRO A 147 -23.49 -23.64 14.25
N GLY A 148 -22.57 -24.58 14.45
CA GLY A 148 -22.79 -26.01 14.19
C GLY A 148 -22.34 -26.50 12.80
N THR A 149 -21.92 -25.59 11.91
CA THR A 149 -21.27 -25.96 10.64
C THR A 149 -19.86 -26.50 10.92
N SER A 150 -19.45 -27.55 10.20
CA SER A 150 -18.09 -28.11 10.33
C SER A 150 -17.05 -27.10 9.82
N GLN A 151 -16.22 -26.55 10.72
CA GLN A 151 -15.14 -25.62 10.38
C GLN A 151 -14.15 -26.21 9.37
N ALA A 152 -13.82 -27.49 9.51
CA ALA A 152 -12.98 -28.24 8.56
C ALA A 152 -13.57 -28.23 7.14
N ALA A 153 -14.87 -28.50 7.01
CA ALA A 153 -15.54 -28.48 5.71
C ALA A 153 -15.61 -27.08 5.09
N VAL A 154 -15.78 -26.04 5.92
CA VAL A 154 -15.74 -24.64 5.46
C VAL A 154 -14.34 -24.26 5.00
N ALA A 155 -13.31 -24.54 5.81
CA ALA A 155 -11.91 -24.28 5.46
C ALA A 155 -11.54 -24.95 4.13
N ARG A 156 -11.91 -26.23 3.95
CA ARG A 156 -11.69 -26.94 2.69
C ARG A 156 -12.47 -26.34 1.52
N ALA A 157 -13.74 -25.97 1.70
CA ALA A 157 -14.52 -25.34 0.63
C ALA A 157 -13.89 -24.01 0.19
N VAL A 158 -13.41 -23.21 1.13
CA VAL A 158 -12.73 -21.94 0.85
C VAL A 158 -11.41 -22.19 0.13
N ALA A 159 -10.54 -23.05 0.67
CA ALA A 159 -9.22 -23.33 0.10
C ALA A 159 -9.28 -23.99 -1.28
N MET A 160 -10.25 -24.86 -1.53
CA MET A 160 -10.31 -25.69 -2.75
C MET A 160 -11.23 -25.16 -3.84
N GLN A 161 -12.22 -24.32 -3.49
CA GLN A 161 -13.20 -23.82 -4.46
C GLN A 161 -13.16 -22.30 -4.56
N LEU A 162 -13.27 -21.60 -3.43
CA LEU A 162 -13.35 -20.13 -3.43
C LEU A 162 -12.02 -19.48 -3.82
N VAL A 163 -10.95 -19.78 -3.09
CA VAL A 163 -9.63 -19.16 -3.32
C VAL A 163 -9.13 -19.40 -4.76
N PRO A 164 -9.19 -20.63 -5.34
CA PRO A 164 -8.82 -20.85 -6.73
C PRO A 164 -9.70 -20.10 -7.74
N ALA A 165 -11.01 -20.01 -7.49
CA ALA A 165 -11.93 -19.26 -8.36
C ALA A 165 -11.61 -17.76 -8.35
N LEU A 166 -11.26 -17.19 -7.20
CA LEU A 166 -10.84 -15.79 -7.08
C LEU A 166 -9.48 -15.55 -7.74
N ARG A 167 -8.51 -16.46 -7.55
CA ARG A 167 -7.19 -16.38 -8.22
C ARG A 167 -7.29 -16.51 -9.74
N ALA A 168 -8.31 -17.19 -10.26
CA ALA A 168 -8.55 -17.31 -11.70
C ALA A 168 -9.11 -16.03 -12.35
N VAL A 169 -9.53 -15.04 -11.55
CA VAL A 169 -10.03 -13.76 -12.08
C VAL A 169 -8.88 -12.98 -12.73
N PRO A 170 -9.01 -12.54 -14.00
CA PRO A 170 -7.98 -11.74 -14.66
C PRO A 170 -7.66 -10.46 -13.89
N GLY A 171 -6.38 -10.22 -13.63
CA GLY A 171 -5.90 -9.06 -12.89
C GLY A 171 -5.78 -9.28 -11.37
N VAL A 172 -6.11 -10.46 -10.83
CA VAL A 172 -5.79 -10.85 -9.46
C VAL A 172 -4.35 -11.39 -9.38
N GLN A 173 -3.58 -10.93 -8.39
CA GLN A 173 -2.22 -11.38 -8.13
C GLN A 173 -2.19 -12.44 -7.03
N LEU A 174 -2.79 -12.12 -5.89
CA LEU A 174 -2.73 -12.92 -4.68
C LEU A 174 -4.09 -12.88 -3.98
N VAL A 175 -4.49 -14.02 -3.42
CA VAL A 175 -5.62 -14.15 -2.52
C VAL A 175 -5.10 -14.89 -1.30
N THR A 176 -5.12 -14.21 -0.15
CA THR A 176 -4.76 -14.78 1.14
C THR A 176 -6.03 -15.16 1.89
N SER A 177 -5.95 -16.18 2.74
CA SER A 177 -7.06 -16.62 3.59
C SER A 177 -6.61 -16.76 5.03
N ALA A 178 -7.29 -16.06 5.94
CA ALA A 178 -6.95 -16.03 7.37
C ALA A 178 -8.15 -16.47 8.23
N GLY A 179 -7.87 -16.95 9.45
CA GLY A 179 -8.88 -17.21 10.49
C GLY A 179 -9.05 -18.68 10.88
N LEU A 180 -9.28 -19.58 9.92
CA LEU A 180 -9.30 -21.03 10.17
C LEU A 180 -8.05 -21.67 9.55
N GLY A 181 -7.43 -22.59 10.27
CA GLY A 181 -6.35 -23.41 9.72
C GLY A 181 -6.85 -24.45 8.72
N ASP A 182 -5.92 -25.05 7.99
CA ASP A 182 -6.22 -26.08 7.01
C ASP A 182 -6.92 -27.29 7.63
N GLU A 183 -7.77 -27.97 6.85
CA GLU A 183 -8.40 -29.21 7.26
C GLU A 183 -7.34 -30.27 7.61
N ALA A 184 -7.46 -30.90 8.78
CA ALA A 184 -6.50 -31.87 9.28
C ALA A 184 -7.18 -32.97 10.13
N LEU A 185 -6.60 -34.17 10.11
CA LEU A 185 -6.93 -35.23 11.05
C LEU A 185 -6.00 -35.14 12.26
N TRP A 186 -6.56 -34.70 13.37
CA TRP A 186 -5.87 -34.60 14.65
C TRP A 186 -5.68 -35.98 15.27
N VAL A 187 -4.45 -36.36 15.53
CA VAL A 187 -4.08 -37.49 16.37
C VAL A 187 -3.72 -36.94 17.73
N GLN A 188 -4.63 -37.08 18.70
CA GLN A 188 -4.49 -36.58 20.06
C GLN A 188 -4.00 -37.69 20.99
N PRO A 189 -2.71 -37.69 21.39
CA PRO A 189 -2.16 -38.75 22.22
C PRO A 189 -2.80 -38.79 23.60
N ASN A 190 -3.09 -40.00 24.09
CA ASN A 190 -3.45 -40.24 25.48
C ASN A 190 -2.19 -40.68 26.23
N LEU A 191 -1.54 -39.73 26.90
CA LEU A 191 -0.29 -39.96 27.62
C LEU A 191 -0.38 -41.08 28.65
N THR A 192 -1.49 -41.18 29.40
CA THR A 192 -1.68 -42.26 30.39
C THR A 192 -1.80 -43.64 29.75
N ALA A 193 -2.46 -43.75 28.59
CA ALA A 193 -2.56 -45.01 27.86
C ALA A 193 -1.20 -45.41 27.25
N MET A 194 -0.45 -44.43 26.77
CA MET A 194 0.90 -44.64 26.22
C MET A 194 1.89 -45.10 27.29
N GLU A 195 1.88 -44.46 28.46
CA GLU A 195 2.71 -44.84 29.61
C GLU A 195 2.40 -46.28 30.07
N GLN A 196 1.11 -46.64 30.21
CA GLN A 196 0.68 -48.01 30.56
C GLN A 196 1.08 -49.05 29.52
N ALA A 197 1.07 -48.66 28.24
CA ALA A 197 1.46 -49.51 27.12
C ALA A 197 2.98 -49.57 26.90
N GLY A 198 3.76 -48.70 27.56
CA GLY A 198 5.20 -48.53 27.33
C GLY A 198 5.53 -48.05 25.92
N VAL A 199 4.66 -47.25 25.30
CA VAL A 199 4.84 -46.72 23.94
C VAL A 199 5.30 -45.25 24.01
N SER A 200 6.39 -44.92 23.33
CA SER A 200 6.88 -43.53 23.26
C SER A 200 6.16 -42.70 22.20
N VAL A 201 6.27 -41.37 22.31
CA VAL A 201 5.78 -40.43 21.29
C VAL A 201 6.50 -40.64 19.97
N GLN A 202 7.80 -40.95 20.01
CA GLN A 202 8.56 -41.27 18.81
C GLN A 202 8.06 -42.51 18.06
N ALA A 203 7.64 -43.56 18.78
CA ALA A 203 7.06 -44.76 18.16
C ALA A 203 5.72 -44.45 17.48
N LEU A 204 4.93 -43.56 18.08
CA LEU A 204 3.68 -43.06 17.51
C LEU A 204 3.92 -42.28 16.21
N GLN A 205 4.88 -41.34 16.22
CA GLN A 205 5.29 -40.59 15.02
C GLN A 205 5.73 -41.52 13.88
N GLN A 206 6.55 -42.52 14.18
CA GLN A 206 7.02 -43.49 13.18
C GLN A 206 5.87 -44.31 12.58
N ALA A 207 4.90 -44.73 13.41
CA ALA A 207 3.73 -45.46 12.93
C ALA A 207 2.84 -44.62 12.00
N LEU A 208 2.68 -43.33 12.31
CA LEU A 208 1.94 -42.37 11.48
C LEU A 208 2.68 -42.07 10.17
N ALA A 209 3.99 -41.81 10.23
CA ALA A 209 4.82 -41.55 9.04
C ALA A 209 4.78 -42.71 8.04
N GLY A 210 4.68 -43.95 8.53
CA GLY A 210 4.53 -45.15 7.70
C GLY A 210 3.21 -45.24 6.91
N GLN A 211 2.21 -44.39 7.19
CA GLN A 211 0.93 -44.35 6.46
C GLN A 211 0.97 -43.46 5.22
N ALA A 212 1.94 -42.55 5.09
CA ALA A 212 2.08 -41.66 3.94
C ALA A 212 2.72 -42.41 2.75
N MET A 213 1.97 -43.25 2.04
CA MET A 213 2.48 -43.93 0.85
C MET A 213 1.57 -43.80 -0.37
N LEU A 214 1.90 -42.81 -1.22
CA LEU A 214 1.67 -42.80 -2.66
C LEU A 214 2.99 -43.16 -3.35
N VAL A 215 3.36 -44.43 -3.35
CA VAL A 215 4.63 -44.88 -3.98
C VAL A 215 4.33 -45.48 -5.35
N PRO A 216 5.00 -45.04 -6.44
CA PRO A 216 4.86 -45.67 -7.75
C PRO A 216 5.49 -47.07 -7.71
N GLY A 217 4.73 -48.09 -8.09
CA GLY A 217 5.18 -49.49 -8.16
C GLY A 217 5.78 -49.92 -9.49
N GLY A 218 5.97 -48.98 -10.42
CA GLY A 218 6.41 -49.24 -11.79
C GLY A 218 5.24 -49.55 -12.73
N SER A 219 5.54 -50.23 -13.83
CA SER A 219 4.54 -50.67 -14.81
C SER A 219 4.75 -52.14 -15.15
N LEU A 220 3.67 -52.81 -15.48
CA LEU A 220 3.64 -54.20 -15.92
C LEU A 220 2.97 -54.26 -17.29
N SER A 221 3.70 -54.72 -18.30
CA SER A 221 3.12 -55.00 -19.63
C SER A 221 2.27 -56.26 -19.56
N LEU A 222 0.95 -56.08 -19.60
CA LEU A 222 -0.02 -57.16 -19.68
C LEU A 222 -0.48 -57.27 -21.13
N GLY A 223 0.17 -58.15 -21.90
CA GLY A 223 -0.11 -58.32 -23.33
C GLY A 223 0.33 -57.11 -24.17
N HIS A 224 -0.63 -56.35 -24.68
CA HIS A 224 -0.41 -55.12 -25.47
C HIS A 224 -0.70 -53.83 -24.67
N THR A 225 -0.94 -53.93 -23.37
CA THR A 225 -1.25 -52.77 -22.50
C THR A 225 -0.28 -52.70 -21.34
N ASP A 226 0.39 -51.56 -21.19
CA ASP A 226 1.19 -51.26 -20.01
C ASP A 226 0.26 -50.79 -18.88
N SER A 227 0.20 -51.57 -17.80
CA SER A 227 -0.59 -51.26 -16.61
C SER A 227 0.31 -50.71 -15.52
N LEU A 228 0.00 -49.53 -15.00
CA LEU A 228 0.74 -48.92 -13.89
C LEU A 228 0.41 -49.63 -12.58
N ILE A 229 1.44 -49.97 -11.81
CA ILE A 229 1.28 -50.51 -10.46
C ILE A 229 1.27 -49.32 -9.51
N THR A 230 0.14 -49.10 -8.83
CA THR A 230 -0.01 -48.04 -7.84
C THR A 230 -0.19 -48.66 -6.46
N PHE A 231 0.64 -48.26 -5.50
CA PHE A 231 0.37 -48.51 -4.09
C PHE A 231 -0.39 -47.30 -3.56
N GLY A 232 -1.62 -47.52 -3.10
CA GLY A 232 -2.44 -46.44 -2.57
C GLY A 232 -3.58 -46.98 -1.75
N ASN A 233 -3.66 -46.53 -0.51
CA ASN A 233 -4.86 -46.65 0.31
C ASN A 233 -4.95 -45.33 1.08
N ALA A 234 -6.10 -44.64 1.00
CA ALA A 234 -6.39 -43.50 1.86
C ALA A 234 -7.18 -44.03 3.06
N PRO A 235 -6.53 -44.37 4.19
CA PRO A 235 -7.23 -44.92 5.32
C PRO A 235 -8.23 -43.89 5.87
N SER A 236 -9.50 -44.28 5.97
CA SER A 236 -10.50 -43.50 6.72
C SER A 236 -10.05 -43.32 8.18
N ALA A 237 -10.60 -42.33 8.90
CA ALA A 237 -10.30 -42.14 10.32
C ALA A 237 -10.52 -43.42 11.16
N ALA A 238 -11.53 -44.24 10.82
CA ALA A 238 -11.78 -45.52 11.47
C ALA A 238 -10.70 -46.58 11.14
N ALA A 239 -10.14 -46.55 9.93
CA ALA A 239 -9.03 -47.42 9.54
C ALA A 239 -7.72 -46.98 10.21
N LEU A 240 -7.48 -45.67 10.34
CA LEU A 240 -6.33 -45.13 11.08
C LEU A 240 -6.31 -45.60 12.53
N ALA A 241 -7.47 -45.68 13.18
CA ALA A 241 -7.58 -46.19 14.56
C ALA A 241 -7.09 -47.63 14.72
N GLN A 242 -7.01 -48.42 13.64
CA GLN A 242 -6.52 -49.80 13.65
C GLN A 242 -5.03 -49.91 13.27
N VAL A 243 -4.36 -48.80 12.97
CA VAL A 243 -2.93 -48.81 12.61
C VAL A 243 -2.12 -49.36 13.78
N PRO A 244 -1.30 -50.41 13.56
CA PRO A 244 -0.48 -50.98 14.62
C PRO A 244 0.67 -50.05 14.97
N VAL A 245 0.75 -49.66 16.25
CA VAL A 245 1.90 -48.97 16.84
C VAL A 245 2.73 -50.02 17.59
N MET A 246 4.03 -50.09 17.31
CA MET A 246 4.89 -51.07 17.95
C MET A 246 5.20 -50.67 19.40
N GLY A 247 4.77 -51.50 20.35
CA GLY A 247 5.15 -51.42 21.76
C GLY A 247 6.09 -52.57 22.18
N PRO A 248 6.61 -52.53 23.42
CA PRO A 248 7.52 -53.55 23.94
C PRO A 248 6.89 -54.94 24.02
N ASN A 249 5.56 -55.02 24.18
CA ASN A 249 4.81 -56.28 24.32
C ASN A 249 4.08 -56.71 23.03
N GLY A 250 4.31 -56.02 21.90
CA GLY A 250 3.65 -56.28 20.62
C GLY A 250 2.99 -55.05 20.00
N ALA A 251 2.28 -55.26 18.89
CA ALA A 251 1.57 -54.20 18.19
C ALA A 251 0.26 -53.83 18.92
N ILE A 252 0.04 -52.53 19.11
CA ILE A 252 -1.12 -51.97 19.80
C ILE A 252 -1.85 -51.03 18.82
N PRO A 253 -3.18 -51.12 18.67
CA PRO A 253 -3.90 -50.25 17.74
C PRO A 253 -3.84 -48.78 18.15
N LEU A 254 -3.66 -47.88 17.18
CA LEU A 254 -3.56 -46.44 17.38
C LEU A 254 -4.74 -45.88 18.21
N GLY A 255 -5.96 -46.37 17.97
CA GLY A 255 -7.16 -45.91 18.66
C GLY A 255 -7.20 -46.17 20.16
N THR A 256 -6.35 -47.07 20.69
CA THR A 256 -6.19 -47.24 22.15
C THR A 256 -5.20 -46.25 22.76
N LEU A 257 -4.31 -45.69 21.94
CA LEU A 257 -3.23 -44.80 22.36
C LEU A 257 -3.53 -43.33 22.08
N ALA A 258 -4.36 -43.03 21.09
CA ALA A 258 -4.69 -41.68 20.67
C ALA A 258 -6.14 -41.57 20.18
N ARG A 259 -6.74 -40.39 20.37
CA ARG A 259 -8.04 -40.03 19.82
C ARG A 259 -7.84 -39.38 18.45
N ILE A 260 -8.56 -39.84 17.43
CA ILE A 260 -8.50 -39.28 16.08
C ILE A 260 -9.73 -38.39 15.85
N VAL A 261 -9.52 -37.11 15.57
CA VAL A 261 -10.59 -36.11 15.39
C VAL A 261 -10.39 -35.38 14.08
N HIS A 262 -11.48 -35.12 13.36
CA HIS A 262 -11.44 -34.26 12.18
C HIS A 262 -11.61 -32.79 12.59
N GLY A 263 -10.67 -31.92 12.24
CA GLY A 263 -10.67 -30.52 12.64
C GLY A 263 -9.80 -29.66 11.72
N THR A 264 -9.48 -28.46 12.17
CA THR A 264 -8.56 -27.53 11.48
C THR A 264 -7.23 -27.49 12.21
N ALA A 265 -6.12 -27.32 11.50
CA ALA A 265 -4.83 -27.06 12.12
C ALA A 265 -4.91 -25.80 13.02
N PRO A 266 -4.18 -25.77 14.14
CA PRO A 266 -4.15 -24.60 15.00
C PRO A 266 -3.37 -23.47 14.29
N VAL A 267 -3.88 -22.25 14.41
CA VAL A 267 -3.26 -21.05 13.85
C VAL A 267 -3.04 -20.02 14.96
N HIS A 268 -2.02 -19.17 14.81
CA HIS A 268 -1.67 -18.10 15.75
C HIS A 268 -2.35 -16.76 15.40
N GLN A 269 -3.55 -16.83 14.84
CA GLN A 269 -4.36 -15.70 14.40
C GLN A 269 -5.84 -15.98 14.60
N ARG A 270 -6.69 -14.97 14.50
CA ARG A 270 -8.13 -15.10 14.60
C ARG A 270 -8.86 -14.02 13.81
N GLU A 271 -9.90 -14.42 13.08
CA GLU A 271 -10.79 -13.50 12.37
C GLU A 271 -12.18 -13.53 12.99
N LEU A 272 -12.72 -12.36 13.28
CA LEU A 272 -14.05 -12.19 13.88
C LEU A 272 -14.91 -11.27 13.01
N LEU A 273 -16.01 -11.78 12.49
CA LEU A 273 -17.03 -10.97 11.83
C LEU A 273 -18.21 -10.75 12.78
N ASP A 274 -18.48 -9.49 13.13
CA ASP A 274 -19.52 -9.07 14.07
C ASP A 274 -19.41 -9.80 15.43
N GLY A 275 -18.19 -10.14 15.85
CA GLY A 275 -17.90 -10.88 17.09
C GLY A 275 -17.99 -12.41 16.99
N GLU A 276 -18.26 -12.96 15.81
CA GLU A 276 -18.30 -14.41 15.56
C GLU A 276 -17.13 -14.87 14.68
N PRO A 277 -16.59 -16.09 14.87
CA PRO A 277 -15.50 -16.60 14.03
C PRO A 277 -15.83 -16.60 12.54
N ALA A 278 -14.88 -16.14 11.72
CA ALA A 278 -15.00 -16.09 10.27
C ALA A 278 -13.70 -16.56 9.59
N ILE A 279 -13.72 -16.63 8.25
CA ILE A 279 -12.49 -16.63 7.44
C ILE A 279 -12.43 -15.29 6.72
N ALA A 280 -11.34 -14.55 6.87
CA ALA A 280 -11.09 -13.34 6.09
C ALA A 280 -10.36 -13.70 4.78
N LEU A 281 -10.75 -13.07 3.69
CA LEU A 281 -10.13 -13.18 2.37
C LEU A 281 -9.70 -11.79 1.94
N THR A 282 -8.40 -11.61 1.74
CA THR A 282 -7.81 -10.35 1.27
C THR A 282 -7.30 -10.56 -0.15
N ILE A 283 -7.69 -9.66 -1.06
CA ILE A 283 -7.41 -9.79 -2.49
C ILE A 283 -6.50 -8.66 -2.96
N PHE A 284 -5.36 -9.05 -3.52
CA PHE A 284 -4.40 -8.17 -4.16
C PHE A 284 -4.53 -8.22 -5.68
N LYS A 285 -4.62 -7.07 -6.33
CA LYS A 285 -4.57 -6.96 -7.79
C LYS A 285 -3.14 -7.00 -8.32
N GLN A 286 -2.99 -7.37 -9.58
CA GLN A 286 -1.74 -7.23 -10.32
C GLN A 286 -1.42 -5.75 -10.56
N GLN A 287 -0.13 -5.40 -10.49
CA GLN A 287 0.31 -4.04 -10.81
C GLN A 287 -0.12 -3.66 -12.24
N GLY A 288 -0.74 -2.49 -12.39
CA GLY A 288 -1.25 -1.98 -13.66
C GLY A 288 -2.61 -2.54 -14.11
N ALA A 289 -3.18 -3.52 -13.40
CA ALA A 289 -4.57 -3.91 -13.59
C ALA A 289 -5.51 -2.83 -13.02
N SER A 290 -6.61 -2.52 -13.70
CA SER A 290 -7.58 -1.55 -13.18
C SER A 290 -8.43 -2.16 -12.06
N THR A 291 -8.57 -1.43 -10.96
CA THR A 291 -9.31 -1.86 -9.76
C THR A 291 -10.77 -2.19 -10.05
N LEU A 292 -11.47 -1.36 -10.84
CA LEU A 292 -12.91 -1.46 -11.04
C LEU A 292 -13.35 -2.71 -11.83
N PRO A 293 -12.69 -3.10 -12.94
CA PRO A 293 -12.96 -4.38 -13.60
C PRO A 293 -12.69 -5.59 -12.71
N VAL A 294 -11.60 -5.58 -11.95
CA VAL A 294 -11.19 -6.70 -11.09
C VAL A 294 -12.21 -6.95 -9.98
N THR A 295 -12.60 -5.90 -9.24
CA THR A 295 -13.59 -5.98 -8.15
C THR A 295 -14.97 -6.45 -8.62
N ARG A 296 -15.44 -6.01 -9.80
CA ARG A 296 -16.68 -6.52 -10.42
C ARG A 296 -16.59 -8.00 -10.78
N ALA A 297 -15.46 -8.43 -11.32
CA ALA A 297 -15.23 -9.82 -11.69
C ALA A 297 -15.13 -10.72 -10.44
N LEU A 298 -14.51 -10.25 -9.35
CA LEU A 298 -14.49 -10.92 -8.05
C LEU A 298 -15.90 -11.14 -7.50
N SER A 299 -16.73 -10.08 -7.47
CA SER A 299 -18.13 -10.19 -7.01
C SER A 299 -18.92 -11.23 -7.82
N SER A 300 -18.71 -11.26 -9.14
CA SER A 300 -19.34 -12.25 -10.03
C SER A 300 -18.82 -13.68 -9.78
N ALA A 301 -17.51 -13.83 -9.55
CA ALA A 301 -16.88 -15.12 -9.25
C ALA A 301 -17.40 -15.70 -7.94
N ILE A 302 -17.51 -14.90 -6.88
CA ILE A 302 -18.04 -15.31 -5.56
C ILE A 302 -19.45 -15.88 -5.68
N GLN A 303 -20.31 -15.22 -6.45
CA GLN A 303 -21.70 -15.67 -6.66
C GLN A 303 -21.80 -16.99 -7.43
N SER A 304 -20.77 -17.35 -8.21
CA SER A 304 -20.74 -18.57 -9.02
C SER A 304 -20.25 -19.81 -8.26
N VAL A 305 -19.54 -19.63 -7.14
CA VAL A 305 -18.96 -20.75 -6.37
C VAL A 305 -20.00 -21.30 -5.39
N PRO A 306 -20.37 -22.59 -5.48
CA PRO A 306 -21.32 -23.19 -4.55
C PRO A 306 -20.70 -23.34 -3.16
N MET A 307 -21.31 -22.73 -2.15
CA MET A 307 -20.87 -22.85 -0.76
C MET A 307 -21.64 -23.93 0.00
N PRO A 308 -21.04 -24.54 1.04
CA PRO A 308 -21.76 -25.42 1.96
C PRO A 308 -22.99 -24.73 2.57
N PRO A 309 -24.05 -25.48 2.92
CA PRO A 309 -25.24 -24.89 3.53
C PRO A 309 -24.88 -24.19 4.86
N GLY A 310 -25.40 -22.98 5.06
CA GLY A 310 -25.10 -22.16 6.24
C GLY A 310 -23.84 -21.30 6.11
N VAL A 311 -23.18 -21.27 4.95
CA VAL A 311 -22.02 -20.42 4.66
C VAL A 311 -22.42 -19.29 3.71
N SER A 312 -21.99 -18.06 4.01
CA SER A 312 -22.22 -16.87 3.18
C SER A 312 -20.98 -16.00 3.13
N VAL A 313 -20.66 -15.44 1.97
CA VAL A 313 -19.54 -14.51 1.79
C VAL A 313 -20.07 -13.07 1.88
N VAL A 314 -19.51 -12.28 2.80
CA VAL A 314 -19.90 -10.89 3.08
C VAL A 314 -18.78 -9.97 2.60
N PRO A 315 -19.06 -8.96 1.75
CA PRO A 315 -18.06 -7.96 1.37
C PRO A 315 -17.78 -7.04 2.56
N ILE A 316 -16.51 -6.80 2.87
CA ILE A 316 -16.07 -5.93 3.95
C ILE A 316 -15.50 -4.64 3.36
N TYR A 317 -14.50 -4.75 2.50
CA TYR A 317 -13.86 -3.65 1.79
C TYR A 317 -13.93 -3.84 0.27
N ASP A 318 -14.15 -2.77 -0.48
CA ASP A 318 -14.20 -2.76 -1.94
C ASP A 318 -13.68 -1.41 -2.46
N GLN A 319 -12.40 -1.36 -2.83
CA GLN A 319 -11.76 -0.17 -3.41
C GLN A 319 -12.39 0.19 -4.76
N GLY A 320 -12.98 -0.77 -5.47
CA GLY A 320 -13.69 -0.55 -6.74
C GLY A 320 -14.88 0.40 -6.58
N HIS A 321 -15.59 0.34 -5.45
CA HIS A 321 -16.66 1.29 -5.14
C HIS A 321 -16.11 2.72 -5.01
N LEU A 322 -14.98 2.90 -4.33
CA LEU A 322 -14.30 4.20 -4.17
C LEU A 322 -13.80 4.74 -5.52
N VAL A 323 -13.09 3.92 -6.31
CA VAL A 323 -12.62 4.29 -7.66
C VAL A 323 -13.81 4.67 -8.53
N GLY A 324 -14.88 3.87 -8.51
CA GLY A 324 -16.10 4.13 -9.27
C GLY A 324 -16.75 5.46 -8.90
N ALA A 325 -16.99 5.70 -7.60
CA ALA A 325 -17.59 6.93 -7.10
C ALA A 325 -16.74 8.18 -7.41
N THR A 326 -15.43 8.08 -7.16
CA THR A 326 -14.47 9.15 -7.44
C THR A 326 -14.37 9.44 -8.94
N SER A 327 -14.30 8.40 -9.77
CA SER A 327 -14.27 8.52 -11.23
C SER A 327 -15.58 9.12 -11.77
N ASP A 328 -16.74 8.69 -11.25
CA ASP A 328 -18.03 9.26 -11.62
C ASP A 328 -18.14 10.74 -11.21
N ASP A 329 -17.68 11.09 -10.01
CA ASP A 329 -17.64 12.48 -9.53
C ASP A 329 -16.69 13.36 -10.36
N LEU A 330 -15.48 12.86 -10.67
CA LEU A 330 -14.51 13.58 -11.48
C LEU A 330 -14.97 13.71 -12.93
N ARG A 331 -15.57 12.66 -13.51
CA ARG A 331 -16.20 12.72 -14.84
C ARG A 331 -17.36 13.72 -14.85
N ARG A 332 -18.20 13.73 -13.81
CA ARG A 332 -19.30 14.70 -13.68
C ARG A 332 -18.75 16.12 -13.55
N ASN A 333 -17.75 16.35 -12.71
CA ASN A 333 -17.14 17.67 -12.51
C ASN A 333 -16.41 18.16 -13.76
N LEU A 334 -15.71 17.28 -14.48
CA LEU A 334 -15.10 17.58 -15.77
C LEU A 334 -16.16 17.93 -16.81
N LEU A 335 -17.28 17.21 -16.84
CA LEU A 335 -18.40 17.49 -17.74
C LEU A 335 -19.08 18.82 -17.39
N ILE A 336 -19.39 19.06 -16.12
CA ILE A 336 -19.97 20.33 -15.65
C ILE A 336 -19.02 21.49 -15.96
N GLY A 337 -17.75 21.37 -15.56
CA GLY A 337 -16.72 22.37 -15.84
C GLY A 337 -16.56 22.62 -17.33
N GLY A 338 -16.54 21.57 -18.14
CA GLY A 338 -16.43 21.66 -19.60
C GLY A 338 -17.65 22.32 -20.24
N VAL A 339 -18.86 21.95 -19.82
CA VAL A 339 -20.11 22.58 -20.26
C VAL A 339 -20.16 24.04 -19.82
N LEU A 340 -19.74 24.37 -18.60
CA LEU A 340 -19.68 25.75 -18.11
C LEU A 340 -18.62 26.56 -18.87
N ALA A 341 -17.47 25.98 -19.19
CA ALA A 341 -16.44 26.62 -20.02
C ALA A 341 -16.97 26.92 -21.43
N ILE A 342 -17.61 25.94 -22.08
CA ILE A 342 -18.25 26.09 -23.40
C ILE A 342 -19.40 27.11 -23.33
N ALA A 343 -20.25 27.05 -22.30
CA ALA A 343 -21.36 27.98 -22.12
C ALA A 343 -20.87 29.41 -21.88
N GLY A 344 -19.82 29.58 -21.07
CA GLY A 344 -19.16 30.87 -20.86
C GLY A 344 -18.59 31.44 -22.14
N LEU A 345 -17.89 30.61 -22.93
CA LEU A 345 -17.41 30.93 -24.27
C LEU A 345 -18.54 31.40 -25.20
N LEU A 346 -19.62 30.62 -25.31
CA LEU A 346 -20.79 30.95 -26.13
C LEU A 346 -21.55 32.18 -25.61
N ALA A 347 -21.57 32.43 -24.29
CA ALA A 347 -22.19 33.60 -23.70
C ALA A 347 -21.43 34.90 -24.04
N VAL A 348 -20.10 34.83 -24.11
CA VAL A 348 -19.25 35.98 -24.46
C VAL A 348 -19.22 36.21 -25.98
N LEU A 349 -18.96 35.16 -26.76
CA LEU A 349 -18.77 35.23 -28.22
C LEU A 349 -20.09 35.17 -29.01
N GLY A 350 -21.16 34.63 -28.43
CA GLY A 350 -22.41 34.33 -29.11
C GLY A 350 -22.38 33.00 -29.87
N VAL A 351 -23.56 32.55 -30.31
CA VAL A 351 -23.72 31.30 -31.07
C VAL A 351 -23.29 31.52 -32.52
N SER A 352 -22.06 31.15 -32.84
CA SER A 352 -21.49 31.24 -34.19
C SER A 352 -20.70 29.98 -34.55
N SER A 353 -20.47 29.77 -35.84
CA SER A 353 -19.66 28.66 -36.37
C SER A 353 -18.26 28.58 -35.74
N GLY A 354 -17.62 29.73 -35.49
CA GLY A 354 -16.30 29.77 -34.83
C GLY A 354 -16.36 29.49 -33.33
N ALA A 355 -17.44 29.91 -32.66
CA ALA A 355 -17.63 29.59 -31.24
C ALA A 355 -17.89 28.09 -31.01
N TRP A 356 -18.61 27.42 -31.92
CA TRP A 356 -18.74 25.95 -31.88
C TRP A 356 -17.43 25.21 -32.18
N LEU A 357 -16.59 25.77 -33.06
CA LEU A 357 -15.26 25.22 -33.31
C LEU A 357 -14.36 25.30 -32.08
N LEU A 358 -14.39 26.42 -31.33
CA LEU A 358 -13.73 26.53 -30.02
C LEU A 358 -14.30 25.56 -28.99
N ALA A 359 -15.63 25.42 -28.96
CA ALA A 359 -16.27 24.49 -28.05
C ALA A 359 -15.83 23.03 -28.32
N LEU A 360 -15.54 22.69 -29.59
CA LEU A 360 -15.04 21.37 -29.98
C LEU A 360 -13.52 21.21 -29.75
N SER A 361 -12.74 22.29 -29.77
CA SER A 361 -11.29 22.22 -29.52
C SER A 361 -10.99 21.80 -28.08
N LEU A 362 -11.78 22.29 -27.12
CA LEU A 362 -11.69 21.90 -25.70
C LEU A 362 -11.67 20.38 -25.47
N PRO A 363 -12.73 19.62 -25.79
CA PRO A 363 -12.75 18.17 -25.58
C PRO A 363 -11.71 17.45 -26.46
N ALA A 364 -11.41 17.95 -27.66
CA ALA A 364 -10.37 17.37 -28.51
C ALA A 364 -8.98 17.44 -27.85
N SER A 365 -8.61 18.59 -27.30
CA SER A 365 -7.33 18.78 -26.61
C SER A 365 -7.21 17.93 -25.36
N LEU A 366 -8.27 17.82 -24.56
CA LEU A 366 -8.26 16.95 -23.37
C LEU A 366 -8.14 15.48 -23.75
N LEU A 367 -8.86 15.04 -24.78
CA LEU A 367 -8.79 13.66 -25.28
C LEU A 367 -7.37 13.30 -25.73
N LEU A 368 -6.69 14.22 -26.41
CA LEU A 368 -5.28 14.05 -26.80
C LEU A 368 -4.33 14.12 -25.60
N GLY A 369 -4.64 14.90 -24.57
CA GLY A 369 -3.93 14.89 -23.30
C GLY A 369 -3.98 13.52 -22.62
N ILE A 370 -5.18 12.92 -22.55
CA ILE A 370 -5.40 11.55 -22.05
C ILE A 370 -4.64 10.52 -22.91
N ALA A 371 -4.64 10.71 -24.24
CA ALA A 371 -3.87 9.87 -25.15
C ALA A 371 -2.36 9.90 -24.83
N GLY A 372 -1.82 11.07 -24.48
CA GLY A 372 -0.43 11.24 -24.04
C GLY A 372 -0.14 10.50 -22.73
N LEU A 373 -1.03 10.63 -21.73
CA LEU A 373 -0.93 9.89 -20.47
C LEU A 373 -0.90 8.38 -20.69
N TYR A 374 -1.84 7.87 -21.50
CA TYR A 374 -1.91 6.45 -21.85
C TYR A 374 -0.65 5.96 -22.57
N ALA A 375 -0.11 6.75 -23.51
CA ALA A 375 1.14 6.42 -24.20
C ALA A 375 2.35 6.32 -23.27
N THR A 376 2.32 7.01 -22.12
CA THR A 376 3.36 6.93 -21.08
C THR A 376 3.06 5.91 -19.98
N GLY A 377 2.01 5.10 -20.12
CA GLY A 377 1.63 4.08 -19.14
C GLY A 377 1.04 4.62 -17.83
N GLN A 378 0.56 5.86 -17.83
CA GLN A 378 -0.06 6.48 -16.66
C GLN A 378 -1.53 6.06 -16.52
N SER A 379 -2.01 5.97 -15.28
CA SER A 379 -3.42 5.72 -14.95
C SER A 379 -4.23 7.02 -14.84
N LEU A 380 -5.55 6.91 -14.98
CA LEU A 380 -6.49 7.94 -14.53
C LEU A 380 -6.69 7.79 -13.01
N ASN A 381 -6.13 8.73 -12.26
CA ASN A 381 -6.17 8.80 -10.81
C ASN A 381 -6.42 10.24 -10.35
N LEU A 382 -6.54 10.45 -9.04
CA LEU A 382 -6.83 11.77 -8.46
C LEU A 382 -5.91 12.88 -8.99
N LEU A 383 -4.61 12.60 -9.17
CA LEU A 383 -3.62 13.57 -9.61
C LEU A 383 -3.74 13.87 -11.11
N THR A 384 -3.91 12.84 -11.94
CA THR A 384 -4.05 13.04 -13.40
C THR A 384 -5.40 13.67 -13.77
N PHE A 385 -6.49 13.32 -13.07
CA PHE A 385 -7.76 14.04 -13.18
C PHE A 385 -7.65 15.49 -12.71
N GLY A 386 -6.98 15.72 -11.58
CA GLY A 386 -6.69 17.08 -11.09
C GLY A 386 -5.96 17.92 -12.15
N ALA A 387 -4.92 17.35 -12.78
CA ALA A 387 -4.21 18.00 -13.87
C ALA A 387 -5.12 18.30 -15.08
N ILE A 388 -5.96 17.36 -15.51
CA ILE A 388 -6.90 17.55 -16.63
C ILE A 388 -7.94 18.63 -16.32
N ILE A 389 -8.49 18.66 -15.10
CA ILE A 389 -9.47 19.66 -14.66
C ILE A 389 -8.83 21.05 -14.60
N VAL A 390 -7.61 21.16 -14.06
CA VAL A 390 -6.87 22.45 -14.07
C VAL A 390 -6.54 22.86 -15.51
N ALA A 391 -6.13 21.92 -16.36
CA ALA A 391 -5.82 22.18 -17.75
C ALA A 391 -7.05 22.65 -18.55
N LEU A 392 -8.26 22.21 -18.23
CA LEU A 392 -9.49 22.67 -18.90
C LEU A 392 -9.60 24.20 -18.95
N GLY A 393 -9.25 24.90 -17.87
CA GLY A 393 -9.28 26.36 -17.81
C GLY A 393 -8.18 27.04 -18.63
N LEU A 394 -7.06 26.35 -18.86
CA LEU A 394 -5.90 26.86 -19.60
C LEU A 394 -5.98 26.54 -21.10
N VAL A 395 -6.55 25.39 -21.46
CA VAL A 395 -6.68 24.89 -22.84
C VAL A 395 -7.56 25.80 -23.71
N ALA A 396 -8.56 26.46 -23.11
CA ALA A 396 -9.42 27.40 -23.83
C ALA A 396 -8.65 28.63 -24.34
N ASP A 397 -7.62 29.07 -23.61
CA ASP A 397 -6.97 30.36 -23.83
C ASP A 397 -6.26 30.42 -25.19
N ASP A 398 -5.42 29.43 -25.50
CA ASP A 398 -4.69 29.35 -26.78
C ASP A 398 -5.67 29.42 -27.98
N SER A 399 -6.77 28.66 -27.89
CA SER A 399 -7.77 28.57 -28.96
C SER A 399 -8.51 29.90 -29.14
N ILE A 400 -8.85 30.59 -28.04
CA ILE A 400 -9.51 31.91 -28.06
C ILE A 400 -8.60 32.95 -28.71
N ILE A 401 -7.32 32.98 -28.33
CA ILE A 401 -6.33 33.95 -28.83
C ILE A 401 -6.15 33.81 -30.36
N VAL A 402 -6.04 32.57 -30.86
CA VAL A 402 -5.92 32.31 -32.31
C VAL A 402 -7.21 32.67 -33.06
N LEU A 403 -8.37 32.31 -32.51
CA LEU A 403 -9.66 32.67 -33.12
C LEU A 403 -9.83 34.18 -33.25
N GLU A 404 -9.60 34.92 -32.16
CA GLU A 404 -9.77 36.37 -32.11
C GLU A 404 -8.86 37.08 -33.11
N SER A 405 -7.60 36.62 -33.24
CA SER A 405 -6.67 37.17 -34.21
C SER A 405 -7.15 36.98 -35.66
N ILE A 406 -7.72 35.81 -35.98
CA ILE A 406 -8.28 35.53 -37.31
C ILE A 406 -9.56 36.35 -37.55
N PHE A 407 -10.44 36.48 -36.56
CA PHE A 407 -11.64 37.31 -36.64
C PHE A 407 -11.34 38.79 -36.82
N HIS A 408 -10.33 39.31 -36.12
CA HIS A 408 -9.93 40.70 -36.30
C HIS A 408 -9.50 40.98 -37.76
N ARG A 409 -8.89 40.00 -38.45
CA ARG A 409 -8.59 40.10 -39.90
C ARG A 409 -9.84 40.03 -40.77
N TRP A 410 -10.81 39.19 -40.40
CA TRP A 410 -12.09 39.11 -41.11
C TRP A 410 -12.90 40.41 -40.99
N GLU A 411 -12.92 41.04 -39.81
CA GLU A 411 -13.54 42.35 -39.61
C GLU A 411 -12.84 43.47 -40.40
N ALA A 412 -11.54 43.33 -40.62
CA ALA A 412 -10.77 44.21 -41.50
C ALA A 412 -10.97 43.93 -43.01
N GLY A 413 -11.83 42.96 -43.38
CA GLY A 413 -12.19 42.63 -44.75
C GLY A 413 -11.28 41.60 -45.44
N ASP A 414 -10.42 40.89 -44.70
CA ASP A 414 -9.48 39.90 -45.22
C ASP A 414 -9.91 38.47 -44.83
N ASP A 415 -11.09 38.07 -45.27
CA ASP A 415 -11.77 36.81 -44.96
C ASP A 415 -11.28 35.60 -45.80
N THR A 416 -10.10 35.72 -46.41
CA THR A 416 -9.52 34.73 -47.33
C THR A 416 -8.60 33.75 -46.60
N TRP A 417 -8.30 32.59 -47.20
CA TRP A 417 -7.27 31.68 -46.70
C TRP A 417 -5.93 32.38 -46.39
N PRO A 418 -5.42 33.29 -47.25
CA PRO A 418 -4.29 34.15 -46.92
C PRO A 418 -4.48 35.07 -45.71
N GLY A 419 -5.71 35.49 -45.41
CA GLY A 419 -6.06 36.31 -44.25
C GLY A 419 -6.06 35.52 -42.94
N ILE A 420 -6.59 34.29 -42.95
CA ILE A 420 -6.47 33.33 -41.83
C ILE A 420 -4.99 33.11 -41.48
N TRP A 421 -4.15 32.90 -42.51
CA TRP A 421 -2.72 32.73 -42.30
C TRP A 421 -2.02 33.97 -41.75
N ARG A 422 -2.43 35.17 -42.20
CA ARG A 422 -1.88 36.43 -41.70
C ARG A 422 -2.25 36.65 -40.23
N GLY A 423 -3.50 36.39 -39.85
CA GLY A 423 -3.94 36.42 -38.44
C GLY A 423 -3.14 35.44 -37.59
N LEU A 424 -3.09 34.16 -38.00
CA LEU A 424 -2.30 33.16 -37.29
C LEU A 424 -0.83 33.57 -37.14
N ARG A 425 -0.19 34.08 -38.21
CA ARG A 425 1.23 34.47 -38.17
C ARG A 425 1.53 35.61 -37.18
N GLU A 426 0.56 36.49 -36.91
CA GLU A 426 0.73 37.58 -35.95
C GLU A 426 0.78 37.08 -34.51
N ILE A 427 -0.03 36.07 -34.19
CA ILE A 427 -0.22 35.61 -32.82
C ILE A 427 0.49 34.29 -32.49
N MET A 428 0.86 33.50 -33.50
CA MET A 428 1.49 32.18 -33.34
C MET A 428 2.79 32.21 -32.54
N ALA A 429 3.65 33.22 -32.72
CA ALA A 429 4.89 33.30 -31.95
C ALA A 429 4.66 33.64 -30.47
N PRO A 430 3.85 34.66 -30.12
CA PRO A 430 3.41 34.88 -28.74
C PRO A 430 2.73 33.65 -28.10
N ASP A 431 1.83 32.98 -28.83
CA ASP A 431 1.05 31.84 -28.37
C ASP A 431 1.95 30.63 -28.03
N ILE A 432 2.76 30.16 -29.00
CA ILE A 432 3.72 29.06 -28.77
C ILE A 432 4.65 29.35 -27.59
N ILE A 433 5.18 30.56 -27.50
CA ILE A 433 6.12 30.93 -26.45
C ILE A 433 5.41 30.96 -25.09
N GLY A 434 4.18 31.47 -25.04
CA GLY A 434 3.33 31.48 -23.84
C GLY A 434 3.03 30.08 -23.33
N THR A 435 2.47 29.22 -24.19
CA THR A 435 2.14 27.83 -23.81
C THR A 435 3.41 27.04 -23.45
N LEU A 436 4.51 27.23 -24.18
CA LEU A 436 5.78 26.56 -23.86
C LEU A 436 6.35 27.03 -22.53
N THR A 437 6.17 28.31 -22.15
CA THR A 437 6.59 28.78 -20.82
C THR A 437 5.79 28.10 -19.71
N THR A 438 4.49 27.91 -19.90
CA THR A 438 3.64 27.17 -18.96
C THR A 438 4.07 25.69 -18.86
N ILE A 439 4.33 25.04 -19.99
CA ILE A 439 4.83 23.65 -20.03
C ILE A 439 6.19 23.52 -19.32
N LEU A 440 7.11 24.45 -19.57
CA LEU A 440 8.48 24.41 -19.03
C LEU A 440 8.53 24.51 -17.49
N VAL A 441 7.51 25.08 -16.86
CA VAL A 441 7.40 25.13 -15.39
C VAL A 441 7.18 23.73 -14.80
N PHE A 442 6.53 22.82 -15.54
CA PHE A 442 6.27 21.45 -15.09
C PHE A 442 7.39 20.46 -15.44
N VAL A 443 8.24 20.77 -16.44
CA VAL A 443 9.32 19.88 -16.88
C VAL A 443 10.29 19.51 -15.74
N PRO A 444 10.75 20.45 -14.88
CA PRO A 444 11.63 20.09 -13.75
C PRO A 444 11.03 19.09 -12.77
N LEU A 445 9.70 19.07 -12.62
CA LEU A 445 9.00 18.11 -11.76
C LEU A 445 9.03 16.68 -12.32
N LEU A 446 9.36 16.50 -13.60
CA LEU A 446 9.60 15.16 -14.15
C LEU A 446 10.90 14.53 -13.62
N PHE A 447 11.80 15.34 -13.09
CA PHE A 447 13.10 14.91 -12.58
C PHE A 447 13.15 14.87 -11.04
N THR A 448 12.06 15.19 -10.36
CA THR A 448 11.95 14.91 -8.92
C THR A 448 11.74 13.42 -8.71
N GLY A 449 12.71 12.76 -8.09
CA GLY A 449 12.65 11.35 -7.70
C GLY A 449 12.10 11.14 -6.29
N GLY A 450 12.10 9.87 -5.86
CA GLY A 450 11.64 9.48 -4.52
C GLY A 450 10.15 9.73 -4.29
N LEU A 451 9.78 9.93 -3.03
CA LEU A 451 8.37 10.07 -2.61
C LEU A 451 7.67 11.27 -3.26
N ALA A 452 8.35 12.41 -3.44
CA ALA A 452 7.76 13.57 -4.12
C ALA A 452 7.49 13.30 -5.61
N GLY A 453 8.36 12.54 -6.27
CA GLY A 453 8.20 12.16 -7.68
C GLY A 453 6.95 11.34 -7.94
N LEU A 454 6.60 10.42 -7.02
CA LEU A 454 5.41 9.59 -7.11
C LEU A 454 4.13 10.40 -7.35
N PHE A 455 4.01 11.56 -6.70
CA PHE A 455 2.84 12.43 -6.81
C PHE A 455 3.00 13.53 -7.87
N CYS A 456 4.19 14.13 -7.98
CA CYS A 456 4.40 15.27 -8.87
C CYS A 456 4.50 14.87 -10.35
N VAL A 457 5.08 13.72 -10.68
CA VAL A 457 5.31 13.29 -12.07
C VAL A 457 3.99 13.05 -12.83
N PRO A 458 3.01 12.28 -12.32
CA PRO A 458 1.74 12.07 -13.02
C PRO A 458 0.98 13.38 -13.25
N PHE A 459 0.98 14.28 -12.26
CA PHE A 459 0.36 15.59 -12.37
C PHE A 459 1.04 16.45 -13.45
N ALA A 460 2.39 16.50 -13.44
CA ALA A 460 3.17 17.25 -14.42
C ALA A 460 2.96 16.74 -15.84
N LEU A 461 2.96 15.41 -16.06
CA LEU A 461 2.67 14.81 -17.36
C LEU A 461 1.26 15.16 -17.85
N GLY A 462 0.26 15.11 -16.95
CA GLY A 462 -1.11 15.49 -17.27
C GLY A 462 -1.21 16.94 -17.77
N MET A 463 -0.52 17.87 -17.09
CA MET A 463 -0.44 19.27 -17.51
C MET A 463 0.31 19.45 -18.84
N ILE A 464 1.48 18.83 -18.99
CA ILE A 464 2.32 18.95 -20.20
C ILE A 464 1.58 18.42 -21.43
N PHE A 465 0.97 17.23 -21.35
CA PHE A 465 0.24 16.66 -22.48
C PHE A 465 -1.03 17.43 -22.81
N SER A 466 -1.79 17.89 -21.81
CA SER A 466 -3.01 18.67 -22.04
C SER A 466 -2.73 20.04 -22.67
N LEU A 467 -1.72 20.76 -22.17
CA LEU A 467 -1.30 22.06 -22.73
C LEU A 467 -0.62 21.90 -24.10
N GLY A 468 0.20 20.86 -24.29
CA GLY A 468 0.80 20.55 -25.58
C GLY A 468 -0.27 20.20 -26.64
N ALA A 469 -1.29 19.44 -26.23
CA ALA A 469 -2.45 19.15 -27.08
C ALA A 469 -3.29 20.40 -27.37
N SER A 470 -3.49 21.29 -26.39
CA SER A 470 -4.13 22.60 -26.58
C SER A 470 -3.45 23.39 -27.68
N LEU A 471 -2.13 23.58 -27.58
CA LEU A 471 -1.35 24.33 -28.55
C LEU A 471 -1.41 23.71 -29.95
N LEU A 472 -1.30 22.37 -30.03
CA LEU A 472 -1.40 21.65 -31.30
C LEU A 472 -2.78 21.88 -31.94
N VAL A 473 -3.85 21.76 -31.17
CA VAL A 473 -5.23 21.97 -31.61
C VAL A 473 -5.48 23.43 -32.00
N SER A 474 -5.05 24.39 -31.20
CA SER A 474 -5.20 25.81 -31.46
C SER A 474 -4.54 26.22 -32.78
N LEU A 475 -3.29 25.83 -33.01
CA LEU A 475 -2.53 26.26 -34.19
C LEU A 475 -2.92 25.55 -35.49
N THR A 476 -3.64 24.43 -35.41
CA THR A 476 -3.96 23.62 -36.61
C THR A 476 -5.46 23.39 -36.80
N LEU A 477 -6.21 22.90 -35.80
CA LEU A 477 -7.65 22.67 -35.92
C LEU A 477 -8.44 23.98 -36.10
N ILE A 478 -8.11 25.03 -35.35
CA ILE A 478 -8.87 26.30 -35.41
C ILE A 478 -8.72 26.98 -36.79
N PRO A 479 -7.51 27.23 -37.32
CA PRO A 479 -7.35 27.80 -38.67
C PRO A 479 -7.98 26.92 -39.76
N LEU A 480 -7.84 25.60 -39.65
CA LEU A 480 -8.41 24.65 -40.62
C LEU A 480 -9.94 24.69 -40.62
N GLY A 481 -10.56 24.65 -39.44
CA GLY A 481 -12.01 24.68 -39.29
C GLY A 481 -12.59 25.99 -39.83
N LEU A 482 -12.00 27.13 -39.47
CA LEU A 482 -12.45 28.44 -39.99
C LEU A 482 -12.30 28.58 -41.51
N GLY A 483 -11.32 27.93 -42.11
CA GLY A 483 -11.15 27.89 -43.57
C GLY A 483 -12.17 27.02 -44.30
N LEU A 484 -12.82 26.07 -43.61
CA LEU A 484 -13.81 25.14 -44.16
C LEU A 484 -15.27 25.55 -43.83
N LEU A 485 -15.51 26.24 -42.71
CA LEU A 485 -16.85 26.65 -42.30
C LEU A 485 -17.36 27.89 -43.07
N PRO A 486 -18.67 28.02 -43.27
CA PRO A 486 -19.27 29.16 -43.96
C PRO A 486 -19.08 30.46 -43.15
N ARG A 487 -18.66 31.51 -43.85
CA ARG A 487 -18.20 32.79 -43.29
C ARG A 487 -19.37 33.57 -42.71
N HIS A 488 -19.34 33.80 -41.41
CA HIS A 488 -20.32 34.64 -40.73
C HIS A 488 -19.60 35.58 -39.79
N ALA A 489 -19.97 36.87 -39.82
CA ALA A 489 -19.53 37.83 -38.83
C ALA A 489 -20.05 37.40 -37.45
N VAL A 490 -19.14 37.16 -36.51
CA VAL A 490 -19.52 36.91 -35.11
C VAL A 490 -20.06 38.21 -34.55
N ARG A 491 -21.34 38.21 -34.19
CA ARG A 491 -21.97 39.34 -33.50
C ARG A 491 -22.13 38.95 -32.04
N PRO A 492 -21.36 39.56 -31.10
CA PRO A 492 -21.52 39.24 -29.70
C PRO A 492 -22.96 39.58 -29.25
N PRO A 493 -23.53 38.81 -28.30
CA PRO A 493 -24.87 39.07 -27.79
C PRO A 493 -24.99 40.51 -27.25
N ARG A 494 -26.11 41.20 -27.52
CA ARG A 494 -26.30 42.61 -27.09
C ARG A 494 -26.08 42.82 -25.59
N VAL A 495 -26.50 41.87 -24.76
CA VAL A 495 -26.34 41.91 -23.30
C VAL A 495 -24.89 41.69 -22.89
N ALA A 496 -24.21 40.70 -23.48
CA ALA A 496 -22.81 40.42 -23.22
C ALA A 496 -21.92 41.62 -23.61
N ASN A 497 -22.20 42.24 -24.76
CA ASN A 497 -21.48 43.42 -25.20
C ASN A 497 -21.71 44.64 -24.26
N ALA A 498 -22.94 44.84 -23.77
CA ALA A 498 -23.22 45.90 -22.79
C ALA A 498 -22.49 45.69 -21.45
N LEU A 499 -22.43 44.44 -20.97
CA LEU A 499 -21.67 44.08 -19.78
C LEU A 499 -20.16 44.27 -20.01
N LEU A 500 -19.64 43.82 -21.15
CA LEU A 500 -18.25 44.00 -21.54
C LEU A 500 -17.86 45.48 -21.55
N LEU A 501 -18.66 46.34 -22.19
CA LEU A 501 -18.41 47.79 -22.22
C LEU A 501 -18.41 48.43 -20.81
N ARG A 502 -19.27 47.95 -19.91
CA ARG A 502 -19.27 48.37 -18.50
C ARG A 502 -17.99 47.93 -17.77
N LEU A 503 -17.60 46.66 -17.92
CA LEU A 503 -16.38 46.12 -17.34
C LEU A 503 -15.13 46.84 -17.89
N MET A 504 -15.10 47.14 -19.19
CA MET A 504 -14.05 47.97 -19.79
C MET A 504 -14.02 49.39 -19.23
N GLY A 505 -15.17 49.99 -18.94
CA GLY A 505 -15.28 51.28 -18.27
C GLY A 505 -14.68 51.26 -16.87
N TRP A 506 -15.01 50.23 -16.08
CA TRP A 506 -14.42 50.01 -14.75
C TRP A 506 -12.92 49.73 -14.81
N ASN A 507 -12.49 48.85 -15.71
CA ASN A 507 -11.07 48.55 -15.92
C ASN A 507 -10.29 49.82 -16.31
N ARG A 508 -10.81 50.65 -17.21
CA ARG A 508 -10.20 51.94 -17.57
C ARG A 508 -10.13 52.90 -16.38
N HIS A 509 -11.15 52.93 -15.54
CA HIS A 509 -11.15 53.77 -14.33
C HIS A 509 -10.07 53.32 -13.35
N LEU A 510 -10.02 52.03 -13.02
CA LEU A 510 -9.01 51.43 -12.15
C LEU A 510 -7.60 51.61 -12.72
N PHE A 511 -7.42 51.41 -14.03
CA PHE A 511 -6.15 51.62 -14.72
C PHE A 511 -5.70 53.09 -14.64
N ARG A 512 -6.61 54.05 -14.83
CA ARG A 512 -6.31 55.48 -14.66
C ARG A 512 -5.94 55.82 -13.22
N LEU A 513 -6.62 55.24 -12.23
CA LEU A 513 -6.26 55.41 -10.80
C LEU A 513 -4.87 54.85 -10.48
N ALA A 514 -4.55 53.66 -11.00
CA ALA A 514 -3.24 53.03 -10.84
C ALA A 514 -2.13 53.87 -11.48
N LEU A 515 -2.37 54.44 -12.67
CA LEU A 515 -1.44 55.34 -13.35
C LEU A 515 -1.31 56.70 -12.64
N ALA A 516 -2.38 57.22 -12.06
CA ALA A 516 -2.35 58.49 -11.32
C ALA A 516 -1.60 58.37 -9.98
N TYR A 517 -1.60 57.18 -9.37
CA TYR A 517 -0.95 56.93 -8.08
C TYR A 517 -0.10 55.63 -8.09
N PRO A 518 0.98 55.58 -8.90
CA PRO A 518 1.74 54.34 -9.12
C PRO A 518 2.40 53.82 -7.84
N LYS A 519 2.90 54.71 -6.98
CA LYS A 519 3.48 54.31 -5.68
C LYS A 519 2.45 53.68 -4.75
N ARG A 520 1.21 54.19 -4.74
CA ARG A 520 0.12 53.63 -3.94
C ARG A 520 -0.30 52.27 -4.47
N ALA A 521 -0.42 52.13 -5.79
CA ALA A 521 -0.75 50.86 -6.43
C ALA A 521 0.27 49.76 -6.07
N VAL A 522 1.58 50.05 -6.16
CA VAL A 522 2.63 49.10 -5.76
C VAL A 522 2.57 48.78 -4.27
N LEU A 523 2.33 49.78 -3.40
CA LEU A 523 2.19 49.57 -1.96
C LEU A 523 0.98 48.68 -1.63
N THR A 524 -0.16 48.88 -2.30
CA THR A 524 -1.36 48.06 -2.12
C THR A 524 -1.12 46.62 -2.57
N CYS A 525 -0.47 46.42 -3.71
CA CYS A 525 -0.05 45.09 -4.17
C CYS A 525 0.88 44.40 -3.16
N GLY A 526 1.87 45.12 -2.62
CA GLY A 526 2.76 44.60 -1.58
C GLY A 526 2.04 44.27 -0.27
N ALA A 527 1.08 45.11 0.14
CA ALA A 527 0.27 44.87 1.33
C ALA A 527 -0.64 43.63 1.18
N LEU A 528 -1.25 43.44 0.00
CA LEU A 528 -2.03 42.24 -0.31
C LEU A 528 -1.16 40.99 -0.33
N LEU A 529 0.08 41.09 -0.84
CA LEU A 529 1.04 39.99 -0.80
C LEU A 529 1.41 39.60 0.63
N LEU A 530 1.73 40.57 1.48
CA LEU A 530 2.04 40.32 2.90
C LEU A 530 0.83 39.75 3.65
N LEU A 531 -0.38 40.25 3.36
CA LEU A 531 -1.62 39.71 3.93
C LEU A 531 -1.82 38.25 3.51
N SER A 532 -1.62 37.92 2.24
CA SER A 532 -1.72 36.55 1.75
C SER A 532 -0.67 35.63 2.35
N LEU A 533 0.57 36.09 2.51
CA LEU A 533 1.63 35.29 3.16
C LEU A 533 1.31 35.05 4.64
N GLY A 534 0.78 36.06 5.34
CA GLY A 534 0.26 35.91 6.70
C GLY A 534 -0.92 34.93 6.75
N ALA A 535 -1.84 35.01 5.79
CA ALA A 535 -2.97 34.09 5.69
C ALA A 535 -2.51 32.64 5.46
N MET A 536 -1.52 32.41 4.59
CA MET A 536 -0.94 31.08 4.36
C MET A 536 -0.32 30.47 5.63
N SER A 537 0.20 31.29 6.56
CA SER A 537 0.73 30.78 7.84
C SER A 537 -0.34 30.25 8.80
N LEU A 538 -1.62 30.58 8.55
CA LEU A 538 -2.77 30.10 9.33
C LEU A 538 -3.35 28.80 8.76
N VAL A 539 -2.99 28.43 7.53
CA VAL A 539 -3.51 27.23 6.86
C VAL A 539 -2.74 26.00 7.35
N SER A 540 -3.47 25.01 7.87
CA SER A 540 -2.90 23.72 8.26
C SER A 540 -2.48 22.92 7.02
N VAL A 541 -1.29 22.32 7.06
CA VAL A 541 -0.75 21.49 5.98
C VAL A 541 -1.11 20.03 6.25
N ASN A 542 -1.98 19.45 5.43
CA ASN A 542 -2.28 18.01 5.43
C ASN A 542 -1.72 17.39 4.15
N VAL A 543 -1.15 16.18 4.24
CA VAL A 543 -0.46 15.51 3.12
C VAL A 543 -1.47 15.02 2.06
N LEU A 544 -2.59 14.41 2.49
CA LEU A 544 -3.72 13.99 1.64
C LEU A 544 -5.03 14.10 2.44
N PRO A 545 -6.15 14.58 1.87
CA PRO A 545 -7.45 14.51 2.52
C PRO A 545 -7.99 13.07 2.55
N LEU A 546 -8.67 12.68 3.62
CA LEU A 546 -9.28 11.35 3.79
C LEU A 546 -10.33 11.09 2.68
N PRO A 547 -10.10 10.13 1.76
CA PRO A 547 -11.14 9.71 0.84
C PRO A 547 -12.26 9.04 1.64
N ASN A 548 -13.50 9.34 1.30
CA ASN A 548 -14.64 8.69 1.92
C ASN A 548 -14.89 7.33 1.28
N GLU A 549 -14.38 6.28 1.91
CA GLU A 549 -14.44 4.91 1.40
C GLU A 549 -15.68 4.15 1.87
N GLY A 550 -16.45 4.73 2.80
CA GLY A 550 -17.52 4.03 3.51
C GLY A 550 -17.00 2.94 4.46
N VAL A 551 -15.69 2.92 4.75
CA VAL A 551 -15.02 1.98 5.64
C VAL A 551 -14.03 2.76 6.50
N LEU A 552 -13.99 2.45 7.78
CA LEU A 552 -12.94 2.88 8.71
C LEU A 552 -12.08 1.66 9.02
N LEU A 553 -10.78 1.86 9.21
CA LEU A 553 -9.85 0.84 9.62
C LEU A 553 -9.20 1.31 10.91
N GLU A 554 -9.30 0.52 11.96
CA GLU A 554 -8.72 0.82 13.25
C GLU A 554 -7.65 -0.21 13.60
N SER A 555 -6.38 0.18 13.57
CA SER A 555 -5.29 -0.65 14.07
C SER A 555 -5.31 -0.70 15.59
N PHE A 556 -4.98 -1.84 16.17
CA PHE A 556 -4.92 -2.00 17.62
C PHE A 556 -3.69 -2.80 18.06
N THR A 557 -3.14 -2.40 19.21
CA THR A 557 -2.02 -3.10 19.85
C THR A 557 -2.24 -3.18 21.35
N LEU A 558 -2.20 -4.40 21.89
CA LEU A 558 -2.21 -4.70 23.32
C LEU A 558 -0.78 -4.82 23.86
N ALA A 559 -0.65 -4.95 25.18
CA ALA A 559 0.63 -5.22 25.81
C ALA A 559 1.25 -6.52 25.24
N PRO A 560 2.54 -6.53 24.83
CA PRO A 560 3.21 -7.73 24.35
C PRO A 560 3.14 -8.89 25.34
N GLY A 561 3.02 -10.10 24.81
CA GLY A 561 2.75 -11.32 25.59
C GLY A 561 1.28 -11.54 25.98
N THR A 562 0.35 -10.65 25.59
CA THR A 562 -1.09 -10.92 25.73
C THR A 562 -1.48 -12.14 24.89
N SER A 563 -2.25 -13.07 25.48
CA SER A 563 -2.62 -14.31 24.80
C SER A 563 -3.65 -14.06 23.69
N LEU A 564 -3.60 -14.87 22.62
CA LEU A 564 -4.60 -14.81 21.54
C LEU A 564 -6.05 -14.97 22.07
N ALA A 565 -6.24 -15.76 23.13
CA ALA A 565 -7.55 -15.99 23.73
C ALA A 565 -8.09 -14.74 24.45
N ASP A 566 -7.21 -13.99 25.14
CA ASP A 566 -7.59 -12.74 25.80
C ASP A 566 -7.85 -11.65 24.76
N THR A 567 -7.03 -11.58 23.71
CA THR A 567 -7.25 -10.67 22.57
C THR A 567 -8.57 -10.98 21.88
N ASP A 568 -8.89 -12.25 21.59
CA ASP A 568 -10.17 -12.68 21.01
C ASP A 568 -11.36 -12.26 21.89
N ALA A 569 -11.29 -12.52 23.21
CA ALA A 569 -12.34 -12.16 24.14
C ALA A 569 -12.57 -10.63 24.19
N LEU A 570 -11.50 -9.83 24.16
CA LEU A 570 -11.60 -8.38 24.10
C LEU A 570 -12.20 -7.92 22.78
N MET A 571 -11.72 -8.43 21.65
CA MET A 571 -12.20 -8.03 20.32
C MET A 571 -13.66 -8.40 20.09
N ARG A 572 -14.16 -9.52 20.63
CA ARG A 572 -15.60 -9.83 20.64
C ARG A 572 -16.41 -8.78 21.40
N CYS A 573 -15.91 -8.35 22.55
CA CYS A 573 -16.56 -7.30 23.35
C CYS A 573 -16.58 -5.95 22.61
N LEU A 574 -15.46 -5.57 21.99
CA LEU A 574 -15.35 -4.32 21.21
C LEU A 574 -16.22 -4.37 19.95
N SER A 575 -16.18 -5.47 19.20
CA SER A 575 -17.03 -5.66 18.01
C SER A 575 -18.51 -5.49 18.36
N ALA A 576 -18.97 -6.03 19.49
CA ALA A 576 -20.34 -5.87 19.97
C ALA A 576 -20.69 -4.44 20.43
N ARG A 577 -19.70 -3.62 20.83
CA ARG A 577 -19.91 -2.19 21.13
C ARG A 577 -19.97 -1.37 19.85
N LEU A 578 -19.01 -1.57 18.95
CA LEU A 578 -18.93 -0.89 17.66
C LEU A 578 -20.18 -1.14 16.82
N ALA A 579 -20.70 -2.38 16.82
CA ALA A 579 -21.93 -2.74 16.12
C ALA A 579 -23.20 -2.01 16.65
N LYS A 580 -23.15 -1.33 17.81
CA LYS A 580 -24.28 -0.53 18.31
C LYS A 580 -24.39 0.85 17.67
N ASP A 581 -23.32 1.39 17.09
CA ASP A 581 -23.41 2.67 16.40
C ASP A 581 -24.30 2.51 15.15
N PRO A 582 -25.32 3.37 14.97
CA PRO A 582 -26.25 3.25 13.85
C PRO A 582 -25.59 3.36 12.47
N ALA A 583 -24.39 3.97 12.37
CA ALA A 583 -23.64 4.09 11.13
C ALA A 583 -22.93 2.80 10.72
N VAL A 584 -22.67 1.87 11.64
CA VAL A 584 -21.91 0.63 11.39
C VAL A 584 -22.82 -0.43 10.76
N GLU A 585 -22.35 -1.06 9.69
CA GLU A 585 -22.98 -2.21 9.00
C GLU A 585 -22.36 -3.53 9.48
N HIS A 586 -21.04 -3.64 9.40
CA HIS A 586 -20.27 -4.83 9.81
C HIS A 586 -18.95 -4.43 10.46
N VAL A 587 -18.46 -5.28 11.36
CA VAL A 587 -17.15 -5.15 11.99
C VAL A 587 -16.36 -6.43 11.74
N LEU A 588 -15.24 -6.34 11.02
CA LEU A 588 -14.29 -7.43 10.87
C LEU A 588 -13.07 -7.12 11.74
N ALA A 589 -12.79 -7.93 12.75
CA ALA A 589 -11.57 -7.84 13.54
C ALA A 589 -10.60 -8.96 13.15
N ARG A 590 -9.43 -8.57 12.65
CA ARG A 590 -8.27 -9.40 12.36
C ARG A 590 -7.31 -9.33 13.53
N ILE A 591 -6.95 -10.49 14.08
CA ILE A 591 -6.00 -10.62 15.19
C ILE A 591 -4.81 -11.43 14.72
N GLY A 592 -3.62 -10.83 14.78
CA GLY A 592 -2.40 -11.38 14.20
C GLY A 592 -2.46 -11.50 12.67
N SER A 593 -1.45 -12.15 12.10
CA SER A 593 -1.36 -12.36 10.65
C SER A 593 -1.24 -13.83 10.24
N ALA A 594 -1.57 -14.11 8.98
CA ALA A 594 -1.40 -15.44 8.38
C ALA A 594 0.03 -15.60 7.88
N ALA A 595 0.59 -16.80 7.99
CA ALA A 595 1.98 -17.08 7.59
C ALA A 595 2.24 -16.93 6.07
N ASP A 596 1.18 -16.94 5.25
CA ASP A 596 1.22 -16.73 3.80
C ASP A 596 0.72 -15.34 3.40
N SER A 597 0.63 -14.40 4.35
CA SER A 597 0.18 -13.03 4.12
C SER A 597 1.33 -12.03 4.07
N THR A 598 1.01 -10.85 3.54
CA THR A 598 1.90 -9.67 3.53
C THR A 598 2.04 -9.04 4.90
N TYR A 599 1.16 -9.35 5.86
CA TYR A 599 1.14 -8.70 7.16
C TYR A 599 1.92 -9.46 8.22
N THR A 600 2.36 -8.72 9.23
CA THR A 600 3.32 -9.18 10.24
C THR A 600 2.83 -9.00 11.67
N GLU A 601 1.52 -8.77 11.90
CA GLU A 601 1.01 -8.51 13.23
C GLU A 601 1.10 -9.75 14.16
N PRO A 602 1.58 -9.59 15.40
CA PRO A 602 1.56 -10.64 16.41
C PRO A 602 0.16 -10.88 16.98
N ALA A 603 -0.01 -11.95 17.77
CA ALA A 603 -1.31 -12.34 18.36
C ALA A 603 -1.94 -11.32 19.34
N TYR A 604 -1.21 -10.27 19.71
CA TYR A 604 -1.68 -9.17 20.57
C TYR A 604 -1.92 -7.86 19.79
N ALA A 605 -1.78 -7.87 18.47
CA ALA A 605 -2.05 -6.74 17.60
C ALA A 605 -2.89 -7.17 16.39
N GLY A 606 -3.40 -6.19 15.64
CA GLY A 606 -4.17 -6.44 14.44
C GLY A 606 -5.00 -5.22 14.05
N GLU A 607 -6.08 -5.47 13.30
CA GLU A 607 -6.90 -4.42 12.71
C GLU A 607 -8.39 -4.71 12.88
N ILE A 608 -9.18 -3.64 12.98
CA ILE A 608 -10.64 -3.67 13.00
C ILE A 608 -11.14 -2.89 11.80
N THR A 609 -11.62 -3.60 10.78
CA THR A 609 -12.25 -3.02 9.61
C THR A 609 -13.75 -2.82 9.87
N ILE A 610 -14.16 -1.56 9.91
CA ILE A 610 -15.52 -1.12 10.25
C ILE A 610 -16.21 -0.64 8.98
N ARG A 611 -17.04 -1.51 8.41
CA ARG A 611 -17.85 -1.18 7.24
C ARG A 611 -19.04 -0.33 7.66
N LEU A 612 -19.22 0.83 7.03
CA LEU A 612 -20.33 1.73 7.29
C LEU A 612 -21.52 1.44 6.37
N LYS A 613 -22.73 1.73 6.86
CA LYS A 613 -23.95 1.64 6.06
C LYS A 613 -23.90 2.62 4.89
N PRO A 614 -24.47 2.28 3.72
CA PRO A 614 -24.55 3.19 2.58
C PRO A 614 -25.16 4.55 2.97
N GLY A 615 -24.44 5.64 2.69
CA GLY A 615 -24.89 7.00 2.99
C GLY A 615 -24.67 7.46 4.44
N ALA A 616 -24.17 6.60 5.34
CA ALA A 616 -23.83 7.00 6.71
C ALA A 616 -22.57 7.88 6.76
N GLY A 617 -21.61 7.62 5.86
CA GLY A 617 -20.35 8.36 5.76
C GLY A 617 -20.46 9.73 5.09
N GLY A 618 -21.55 10.50 5.24
CA GLY A 618 -21.68 11.85 4.65
C GLY A 618 -20.64 12.86 5.16
N ALA A 619 -21.03 14.13 5.35
CA ALA A 619 -20.13 15.24 5.70
C ALA A 619 -19.43 15.16 7.09
N SER A 620 -19.38 14.01 7.75
CA SER A 620 -18.81 13.86 9.08
C SER A 620 -18.16 12.49 9.33
N LEU A 621 -17.39 11.96 8.36
CA LEU A 621 -16.64 10.71 8.54
C LEU A 621 -15.71 10.81 9.77
N ASP A 622 -15.05 11.96 9.94
CA ASP A 622 -14.24 12.30 11.12
C ASP A 622 -15.05 12.23 12.43
N ALA A 623 -16.32 12.65 12.40
CA ALA A 623 -17.18 12.57 13.58
C ALA A 623 -17.67 11.15 13.86
N ILE A 624 -17.74 10.28 12.85
CA ILE A 624 -18.03 8.85 13.03
C ILE A 624 -16.77 8.18 13.59
N ALA A 625 -15.61 8.44 13.00
CA ALA A 625 -14.32 7.96 13.47
C ALA A 625 -14.09 8.35 14.93
N ALA A 626 -14.29 9.61 15.31
CA ALA A 626 -14.13 10.07 16.69
C ALA A 626 -15.10 9.38 17.67
N ARG A 627 -16.33 9.06 17.25
CA ARG A 627 -17.29 8.32 18.10
C ARG A 627 -16.91 6.86 18.25
N VAL A 628 -16.52 6.22 17.14
CA VAL A 628 -16.06 4.83 17.09
C VAL A 628 -14.82 4.66 17.96
N GLN A 629 -13.83 5.54 17.79
CA GLN A 629 -12.58 5.55 18.56
C GLN A 629 -12.83 5.80 20.06
N ALA A 630 -13.86 6.59 20.41
CA ALA A 630 -14.22 6.79 21.82
C ALA A 630 -14.72 5.50 22.50
N GLU A 631 -15.26 4.53 21.76
CA GLU A 631 -15.71 3.23 22.29
C GLU A 631 -14.56 2.23 22.47
N THR A 632 -13.42 2.46 21.82
CA THR A 632 -12.23 1.59 21.81
C THR A 632 -11.07 2.14 22.64
N GLN A 633 -11.12 3.40 23.10
CA GLN A 633 -10.08 3.97 23.97
C GLN A 633 -10.07 3.35 25.38
N PHE A 634 -9.08 2.48 25.64
CA PHE A 634 -8.78 1.92 26.97
C PHE A 634 -7.29 2.11 27.32
N PRO A 635 -6.92 2.24 28.61
CA PRO A 635 -5.51 2.47 28.99
C PRO A 635 -4.52 1.38 28.54
N SER A 636 -5.00 0.16 28.31
CA SER A 636 -4.21 -1.00 27.90
C SER A 636 -4.27 -1.32 26.41
N LEU A 637 -5.01 -0.52 25.62
CA LEU A 637 -5.20 -0.72 24.19
C LEU A 637 -4.75 0.54 23.46
N GLN A 638 -3.70 0.42 22.65
CA GLN A 638 -3.30 1.48 21.73
C GLN A 638 -4.10 1.29 20.44
N THR A 639 -4.68 2.37 19.93
CA THR A 639 -5.53 2.34 18.73
C THR A 639 -5.20 3.50 17.80
N GLY A 640 -5.10 3.25 16.50
CA GLY A 640 -5.06 4.27 15.44
C GLY A 640 -6.24 4.07 14.52
N ILE A 641 -6.95 5.14 14.12
CA ILE A 641 -8.10 5.03 13.22
C ILE A 641 -7.88 5.86 11.97
N ASP A 642 -7.97 5.19 10.82
CA ASP A 642 -7.77 5.77 9.49
C ASP A 642 -8.74 5.12 8.49
N THR A 643 -8.58 5.42 7.21
CA THR A 643 -9.28 4.73 6.11
C THR A 643 -8.35 3.70 5.47
N PRO A 644 -8.83 2.54 4.99
CA PRO A 644 -7.99 1.50 4.40
C PRO A 644 -6.96 2.02 3.38
N THR A 645 -7.31 2.86 2.41
CA THR A 645 -6.29 3.36 1.44
C THR A 645 -5.21 4.22 2.09
N ILE A 646 -5.56 5.01 3.11
CA ILE A 646 -4.57 5.83 3.84
C ILE A 646 -3.71 4.97 4.73
N GLU A 647 -4.28 3.97 5.41
CA GLU A 647 -3.49 3.04 6.21
C GLU A 647 -2.56 2.21 5.33
N ARG A 648 -3.04 1.66 4.21
CA ARG A 648 -2.20 0.91 3.26
C ARG A 648 -1.11 1.77 2.63
N LEU A 649 -1.41 3.04 2.32
CA LEU A 649 -0.40 4.01 1.89
C LEU A 649 0.57 4.32 3.05
N GLY A 650 0.03 4.43 4.26
CA GLY A 650 0.73 4.56 5.54
C GLY A 650 1.70 3.43 5.72
N GLU A 651 1.29 2.17 5.91
CA GLU A 651 2.10 0.94 5.96
C GLU A 651 3.18 0.89 4.88
N SER A 652 2.79 1.14 3.62
CA SER A 652 3.72 1.16 2.48
C SER A 652 4.79 2.25 2.58
N LEU A 653 4.53 3.28 3.38
CA LEU A 653 5.43 4.37 3.73
C LEU A 653 5.95 4.31 5.18
N ASN A 654 5.38 3.49 6.06
CA ASN A 654 5.65 3.38 7.50
C ASN A 654 6.66 2.27 7.79
N GLY A 655 6.86 1.34 6.84
CA GLY A 655 8.13 0.62 6.72
C GLY A 655 9.32 1.59 6.57
N LEU A 656 9.06 2.85 6.16
CA LEU A 656 10.06 3.90 6.19
C LEU A 656 10.21 4.44 7.62
N PRO A 657 11.45 4.72 8.07
CA PRO A 657 11.71 5.21 9.43
C PRO A 657 10.91 6.48 9.77
N GLN A 658 10.50 6.70 11.03
CA GLN A 658 9.77 7.91 11.46
C GLN A 658 10.46 9.22 11.02
N PRO A 659 9.74 10.37 10.93
CA PRO A 659 10.32 11.64 10.48
C PRO A 659 11.63 12.01 11.19
N PHE A 660 11.75 11.67 12.47
CA PHE A 660 13.02 11.65 13.21
C PHE A 660 13.24 10.26 13.82
N ALA A 661 14.38 9.66 13.53
CA ALA A 661 14.88 8.47 14.21
C ALA A 661 16.34 8.67 14.61
N LEU A 662 16.72 8.12 15.77
CA LEU A 662 18.10 8.01 16.21
C LEU A 662 18.40 6.55 16.49
N ASP A 663 19.36 6.01 15.74
CA ASP A 663 19.69 4.60 15.75
C ASP A 663 20.89 4.40 16.66
N LEU A 664 20.71 3.65 17.74
CA LEU A 664 21.77 3.22 18.64
C LEU A 664 22.19 1.81 18.26
N TYR A 665 23.43 1.64 17.81
CA TYR A 665 24.00 0.34 17.48
C TYR A 665 24.88 -0.18 18.62
N GLY A 666 24.91 -1.49 18.82
CA GLY A 666 25.73 -2.16 19.83
C GLY A 666 25.49 -3.68 19.83
N ASP A 667 26.27 -4.44 20.59
CA ASP A 667 26.18 -5.91 20.61
C ASP A 667 25.37 -6.43 21.82
N ASP A 668 25.38 -5.70 22.94
CA ASP A 668 24.71 -6.07 24.20
C ASP A 668 23.41 -5.29 24.37
N LEU A 669 22.28 -6.00 24.19
CA LEU A 669 20.94 -5.41 24.31
C LEU A 669 20.71 -4.74 25.67
N SER A 670 21.21 -5.34 26.77
CA SER A 670 20.98 -4.79 28.11
C SER A 670 21.70 -3.44 28.30
N GLN A 671 22.91 -3.32 27.76
CA GLN A 671 23.68 -2.08 27.77
C GLN A 671 23.05 -1.03 26.84
N MET A 672 22.61 -1.46 25.66
CA MET A 672 21.94 -0.59 24.69
C MET A 672 20.64 -0.02 25.25
N THR A 673 19.82 -0.81 25.97
CA THR A 673 18.61 -0.35 26.64
C THR A 673 18.92 0.75 27.65
N GLU A 674 19.95 0.59 28.49
CA GLU A 674 20.37 1.62 29.45
C GLU A 674 20.80 2.92 28.74
N THR A 675 21.61 2.80 27.67
CA THR A 675 22.04 3.95 26.87
C THR A 675 20.85 4.61 26.17
N ALA A 676 19.92 3.83 25.61
CA ALA A 676 18.74 4.33 24.90
C ALA A 676 17.82 5.12 25.83
N GLN A 677 17.58 4.62 27.05
CA GLN A 677 16.83 5.35 28.07
C GLN A 677 17.53 6.66 28.47
N ALA A 678 18.86 6.66 28.59
CA ALA A 678 19.62 7.87 28.87
C ALA A 678 19.56 8.90 27.71
N ILE A 679 19.57 8.44 26.46
CA ILE A 679 19.37 9.27 25.27
C ILE A 679 17.94 9.84 25.29
N ALA A 680 16.93 8.99 25.47
CA ALA A 680 15.53 9.38 25.50
C ALA A 680 15.23 10.45 26.56
N GLN A 681 15.77 10.31 27.78
CA GLN A 681 15.63 11.30 28.84
C GLN A 681 16.26 12.66 28.52
N ARG A 682 17.30 12.70 27.68
CA ARG A 682 17.92 13.96 27.23
C ARG A 682 17.12 14.58 26.09
N LEU A 683 16.67 13.76 25.14
CA LEU A 683 15.88 14.21 24.00
C LEU A 683 14.50 14.71 24.41
N SER A 684 13.88 14.16 25.46
CA SER A 684 12.59 14.64 25.98
C SER A 684 12.62 16.08 26.50
N ARG A 685 13.81 16.65 26.73
CA ARG A 685 13.98 18.06 27.13
C ARG A 685 14.15 19.00 25.94
N VAL A 686 14.21 18.47 24.72
CA VAL A 686 14.37 19.25 23.49
C VAL A 686 12.99 19.79 23.08
N PRO A 687 12.76 21.11 23.08
CA PRO A 687 11.46 21.67 22.72
C PRO A 687 11.03 21.38 21.28
N GLY A 688 11.99 21.08 20.40
CA GLY A 688 11.77 20.76 18.99
C GLY A 688 11.34 19.33 18.69
N LEU A 689 11.14 18.48 19.71
CA LEU A 689 10.72 17.08 19.59
C LEU A 689 9.49 16.82 20.48
N SER A 690 8.45 16.19 19.94
CA SER A 690 7.30 15.64 20.68
C SER A 690 7.22 14.12 20.47
N ASP A 691 6.36 13.46 21.24
CA ASP A 691 5.99 12.05 21.05
C ASP A 691 7.20 11.10 20.99
N LEU A 692 8.15 11.32 21.90
CA LEU A 692 9.38 10.55 21.95
C LEU A 692 9.08 9.10 22.33
N PHE A 693 9.51 8.17 21.50
CA PHE A 693 9.30 6.74 21.66
C PHE A 693 10.64 6.01 21.57
N ASN A 694 10.87 5.07 22.49
CA ASN A 694 12.08 4.25 22.50
C ASN A 694 11.68 2.81 22.14
N ASP A 695 12.17 2.32 21.01
CA ASP A 695 11.86 0.98 20.50
C ASP A 695 12.83 -0.06 21.08
N GLU A 696 12.92 -0.13 22.42
CA GLU A 696 13.75 -1.11 23.12
C GLU A 696 13.12 -2.52 23.19
N GLY A 697 11.97 -2.70 22.53
CA GLY A 697 11.07 -3.81 22.78
C GLY A 697 10.49 -3.78 24.19
N TYR A 698 9.43 -4.56 24.41
CA TYR A 698 8.88 -4.78 25.74
C TYR A 698 9.42 -6.09 26.31
N PRO A 699 9.75 -6.14 27.61
CA PRO A 699 10.16 -7.37 28.26
C PRO A 699 8.99 -8.36 28.26
N GLU A 700 9.17 -9.48 27.57
CA GLU A 700 8.23 -10.59 27.53
C GLU A 700 8.77 -11.76 28.37
N THR A 701 7.87 -12.43 29.07
CA THR A 701 8.22 -13.62 29.87
C THR A 701 8.12 -14.87 29.00
N GLN A 702 9.28 -15.47 28.72
CA GLN A 702 9.41 -16.68 27.93
C GLN A 702 9.65 -17.89 28.84
N LEU A 703 9.25 -19.07 28.36
CA LEU A 703 9.53 -20.33 29.01
C LEU A 703 10.74 -21.00 28.37
N ARG A 704 11.82 -21.20 29.15
CA ARG A 704 13.05 -21.84 28.68
C ARG A 704 13.17 -23.27 29.24
N ILE A 705 13.25 -24.24 28.33
CA ILE A 705 13.49 -25.65 28.65
C ILE A 705 14.95 -25.96 28.32
N THR A 706 15.78 -26.16 29.35
CA THR A 706 17.22 -26.45 29.20
C THR A 706 17.49 -27.93 29.46
N PRO A 707 17.83 -28.75 28.44
CA PRO A 707 18.05 -30.17 28.64
C PRO A 707 19.24 -30.45 29.56
N ARG A 708 19.12 -31.42 30.48
CA ARG A 708 20.20 -31.86 31.37
C ARG A 708 20.96 -33.03 30.71
N PRO A 709 22.20 -32.83 30.22
CA PRO A 709 22.88 -33.85 29.40
C PRO A 709 23.09 -35.18 30.10
N ALA A 710 23.42 -35.16 31.40
CA ALA A 710 23.64 -36.38 32.19
C ALA A 710 22.34 -37.19 32.41
N ALA A 711 21.21 -36.51 32.64
CA ALA A 711 19.91 -37.15 32.83
C ALA A 711 19.40 -37.76 31.52
N LEU A 712 19.57 -37.03 30.41
CA LEU A 712 19.26 -37.53 29.06
C LEU A 712 20.06 -38.78 28.71
N ALA A 713 21.37 -38.77 28.97
CA ALA A 713 22.23 -39.93 28.73
C ALA A 713 21.80 -41.16 29.54
N ALA A 714 21.41 -40.96 30.81
CA ALA A 714 20.89 -42.04 31.66
C ALA A 714 19.55 -42.59 31.17
N ALA A 715 18.70 -41.75 30.56
CA ALA A 715 17.43 -42.13 29.95
C ALA A 715 17.57 -42.65 28.51
N GLY A 716 18.79 -42.71 27.95
CA GLY A 716 19.02 -43.15 26.57
C GLY A 716 18.48 -42.19 25.51
N MET A 717 18.34 -40.90 25.83
CA MET A 717 17.80 -39.88 24.94
C MET A 717 18.88 -38.89 24.50
N THR A 718 18.68 -38.31 23.32
CA THR A 718 19.44 -37.15 22.84
C THR A 718 18.64 -35.87 23.09
N PRO A 719 19.31 -34.70 23.18
CA PRO A 719 18.59 -33.41 23.24
C PRO A 719 17.61 -33.23 22.07
N ALA A 720 18.00 -33.66 20.86
CA ALA A 720 17.15 -33.63 19.67
C ALA A 720 15.93 -34.57 19.78
N GLY A 721 16.09 -35.74 20.41
CA GLY A 721 14.98 -36.64 20.68
C GLY A 721 13.98 -36.04 21.67
N LEU A 722 14.47 -35.42 22.74
CA LEU A 722 13.62 -34.73 23.72
C LEU A 722 12.87 -33.56 23.09
N SER A 723 13.57 -32.67 22.37
CA SER A 723 12.94 -31.52 21.72
C SER A 723 11.92 -31.95 20.66
N GLY A 724 12.21 -33.02 19.90
CA GLY A 724 11.28 -33.59 18.93
C GLY A 724 9.99 -34.12 19.57
N GLU A 725 10.07 -34.83 20.69
CA GLU A 725 8.86 -35.30 21.41
C GLU A 725 8.08 -34.14 22.03
N VAL A 726 8.75 -33.21 22.72
CA VAL A 726 8.09 -32.05 23.34
C VAL A 726 7.43 -31.16 22.28
N SER A 727 8.12 -30.89 21.17
CA SER A 727 7.58 -30.08 20.07
C SER A 727 6.33 -30.73 19.46
N ALA A 728 6.36 -32.04 19.17
CA ALA A 728 5.20 -32.75 18.64
C ALA A 728 4.00 -32.79 19.60
N LEU A 729 4.23 -32.80 20.91
CA LEU A 729 3.16 -32.72 21.89
C LEU A 729 2.61 -31.29 22.05
N MET A 730 3.49 -30.27 22.07
CA MET A 730 3.14 -28.89 22.39
C MET A 730 2.76 -28.05 21.17
N ALA A 731 3.69 -27.92 20.22
CA ALA A 731 3.50 -27.15 18.98
C ALA A 731 2.70 -27.95 17.94
N GLY A 732 2.83 -29.28 17.98
CA GLY A 732 2.22 -30.21 17.05
C GLY A 732 3.06 -30.40 15.79
N GLN A 733 2.88 -31.55 15.12
CA GLN A 733 3.65 -31.91 13.94
C GLN A 733 2.77 -32.64 12.91
N ILE A 734 2.94 -32.29 11.64
CA ILE A 734 2.40 -33.09 10.53
C ILE A 734 3.26 -34.35 10.40
N ALA A 735 2.73 -35.49 10.84
CA ALA A 735 3.45 -36.75 10.83
C ALA A 735 3.43 -37.45 9.46
N ALA A 736 2.37 -37.21 8.69
CA ALA A 736 2.12 -37.80 7.38
C ALA A 736 1.02 -37.02 6.64
N GLU A 737 1.00 -37.11 5.33
CA GLU A 737 -0.05 -36.56 4.48
C GLU A 737 -0.77 -37.70 3.76
N LEU A 738 -2.10 -37.74 3.86
CA LEU A 738 -2.92 -38.76 3.22
C LEU A 738 -3.50 -38.22 1.90
N PRO A 739 -3.59 -39.04 0.84
CA PRO A 739 -4.25 -38.62 -0.38
C PRO A 739 -5.76 -38.43 -0.17
N ASP A 740 -6.29 -37.23 -0.43
CA ASP A 740 -7.72 -36.93 -0.35
C ASP A 740 -8.22 -36.00 -1.49
N GLY A 741 -8.40 -36.60 -2.66
CA GLY A 741 -8.88 -35.88 -3.84
C GLY A 741 -7.82 -34.92 -4.39
N ALA A 742 -8.12 -33.63 -4.36
CA ALA A 742 -7.26 -32.58 -4.95
C ALA A 742 -6.26 -31.97 -3.96
N ALA A 743 -6.38 -32.23 -2.65
CA ALA A 743 -5.43 -31.78 -1.63
C ALA A 743 -5.12 -32.93 -0.67
N PRO A 744 -3.88 -33.06 -0.19
CA PRO A 744 -3.56 -34.01 0.86
C PRO A 744 -4.27 -33.63 2.17
N LEU A 745 -4.67 -34.64 2.94
CA LEU A 745 -5.22 -34.49 4.29
C LEU A 745 -4.10 -34.77 5.31
N PRO A 746 -3.57 -33.76 6.01
CA PRO A 746 -2.49 -33.93 6.96
C PRO A 746 -2.93 -34.70 8.23
N LEU A 747 -2.07 -35.61 8.69
CA LEU A 747 -2.13 -36.28 9.99
C LEU A 747 -1.36 -35.43 11.01
N TYR A 748 -2.10 -34.64 11.78
CA TYR A 748 -1.55 -33.67 12.70
C TYR A 748 -1.51 -34.24 14.13
N LEU A 749 -0.31 -34.51 14.64
CA LEU A 749 -0.06 -35.02 15.98
C LEU A 749 0.10 -33.85 16.95
N ARG A 750 -0.75 -33.75 17.98
CA ARG A 750 -0.64 -32.73 19.06
C ARG A 750 -1.44 -33.15 20.28
N LEU A 751 -1.00 -32.76 21.49
CA LEU A 751 -1.83 -32.93 22.68
C LEU A 751 -3.13 -32.11 22.61
N PRO A 752 -4.24 -32.63 23.16
CA PRO A 752 -5.40 -31.81 23.42
C PRO A 752 -5.03 -30.73 24.42
N ASP A 753 -5.48 -29.49 24.18
CA ASP A 753 -5.35 -28.37 25.12
C ASP A 753 -3.90 -28.06 25.59
N ALA A 754 -2.89 -28.35 24.76
CA ALA A 754 -1.48 -28.17 25.10
C ALA A 754 -1.14 -26.75 25.61
N HIS A 755 -1.85 -25.73 25.12
CA HIS A 755 -1.67 -24.32 25.50
C HIS A 755 -2.23 -23.98 26.89
N LEU A 756 -3.04 -24.86 27.49
CA LEU A 756 -3.63 -24.68 28.83
C LEU A 756 -2.84 -25.40 29.93
N LEU A 757 -1.74 -26.09 29.59
CA LEU A 757 -0.92 -26.79 30.57
C LEU A 757 -0.25 -25.79 31.52
N SER A 758 -0.43 -26.01 32.83
CA SER A 758 0.32 -25.29 33.86
C SER A 758 1.79 -25.71 33.89
N LEU A 759 2.66 -24.87 34.46
CA LEU A 759 4.08 -25.16 34.62
C LEU A 759 4.33 -26.52 35.32
N ALA A 760 3.52 -26.84 36.34
CA ALA A 760 3.62 -28.10 37.07
C ALA A 760 3.19 -29.32 36.23
N GLN A 761 2.19 -29.16 35.36
CA GLN A 761 1.78 -30.22 34.44
C GLN A 761 2.81 -30.43 33.33
N LEU A 762 3.46 -29.35 32.87
CA LEU A 762 4.54 -29.42 31.91
C LEU A 762 5.79 -30.08 32.52
N ASP A 763 6.13 -29.78 33.77
CA ASP A 763 7.21 -30.43 34.51
C ASP A 763 6.97 -31.93 34.68
N ALA A 764 5.72 -32.32 34.92
CA ALA A 764 5.29 -33.71 35.01
C ALA A 764 5.02 -34.39 33.66
N LEU A 765 5.25 -33.71 32.51
CA LEU A 765 4.90 -34.24 31.20
C LEU A 765 5.70 -35.53 30.90
N PRO A 766 5.04 -36.68 30.69
CA PRO A 766 5.72 -37.94 30.44
C PRO A 766 6.36 -37.97 29.04
N VAL A 767 7.68 -38.12 29.01
CA VAL A 767 8.52 -38.14 27.81
C VAL A 767 9.53 -39.29 27.88
N GLY A 768 10.21 -39.53 26.77
CA GLY A 768 11.27 -40.52 26.65
C GLY A 768 10.78 -41.93 26.37
N PRO A 769 11.69 -42.92 26.44
CA PRO A 769 11.37 -44.30 26.10
C PRO A 769 10.19 -44.81 26.92
N GLY A 770 9.14 -45.26 26.22
CA GLY A 770 7.89 -45.72 26.84
C GLY A 770 7.07 -44.65 27.56
N SER A 771 7.36 -43.35 27.38
CA SER A 771 6.69 -42.24 28.04
C SER A 771 6.68 -42.37 29.58
N ALA A 772 7.79 -42.82 30.16
CA ALA A 772 7.87 -43.18 31.58
C ALA A 772 8.58 -42.14 32.46
N THR A 773 9.18 -41.09 31.88
CA THR A 773 9.99 -40.12 32.63
C THR A 773 9.36 -38.73 32.56
N PRO A 774 9.19 -38.01 33.69
CA PRO A 774 8.70 -36.64 33.66
C PRO A 774 9.75 -35.70 33.05
N LEU A 775 9.30 -34.69 32.30
CA LEU A 775 10.14 -33.71 31.63
C LEU A 775 11.11 -33.00 32.61
N GLY A 776 10.64 -32.66 33.81
CA GLY A 776 11.44 -32.00 34.86
C GLY A 776 12.63 -32.84 35.38
N ALA A 777 12.63 -34.15 35.16
CA ALA A 777 13.79 -34.99 35.46
C ALA A 777 14.88 -34.85 34.37
N LEU A 778 14.48 -34.60 33.12
CA LEU A 778 15.35 -34.56 31.95
C LEU A 778 15.79 -33.15 31.55
N ALA A 779 15.03 -32.13 31.92
CA ALA A 779 15.29 -30.74 31.58
C ALA A 779 14.95 -29.80 32.75
N ASP A 780 15.58 -28.63 32.75
CA ASP A 780 15.27 -27.53 33.65
C ASP A 780 14.28 -26.57 32.98
N ILE A 781 13.15 -26.31 33.64
CA ILE A 781 12.09 -25.45 33.12
C ILE A 781 12.09 -24.15 33.93
N SER A 782 12.45 -23.04 33.28
CA SER A 782 12.57 -21.73 33.94
C SER A 782 11.88 -20.64 33.14
N LEU A 783 11.34 -19.64 33.84
CA LEU A 783 10.83 -18.42 33.23
C LEU A 783 11.98 -17.43 33.10
N VAL A 784 12.11 -16.86 31.91
CA VAL A 784 13.16 -15.89 31.56
C VAL A 784 12.52 -14.69 30.88
N THR A 785 13.09 -13.52 31.09
CA THR A 785 12.61 -12.30 30.46
C THR A 785 13.52 -11.96 29.29
N SER A 786 12.94 -11.69 28.13
CA SER A 786 13.63 -11.30 26.88
C SER A 786 12.82 -10.18 26.22
N PRO A 787 13.42 -9.25 25.46
CA PRO A 787 12.65 -8.34 24.63
C PRO A 787 11.80 -9.12 23.61
N ASN A 788 10.57 -8.66 23.37
CA ASN A 788 9.61 -9.23 22.41
C ASN A 788 10.06 -9.05 20.94
N GLN A 789 10.85 -8.01 20.68
CA GLN A 789 11.42 -7.70 19.38
C GLN A 789 12.73 -6.93 19.53
N PHE A 790 13.58 -7.03 18.51
CA PHE A 790 14.73 -6.14 18.31
C PHE A 790 15.05 -6.04 16.82
N MET A 791 15.96 -5.15 16.47
CA MET A 791 16.19 -4.76 15.08
C MET A 791 17.64 -4.90 14.67
N HIS A 792 17.85 -5.23 13.40
CA HIS A 792 19.14 -5.09 12.72
C HIS A 792 19.05 -4.02 11.64
N ILE A 793 20.07 -3.16 11.56
CA ILE A 793 20.26 -2.22 10.47
C ILE A 793 21.63 -2.49 9.85
N ASP A 794 21.62 -2.84 8.57
CA ASP A 794 22.80 -3.23 7.77
C ASP A 794 23.61 -4.36 8.43
N GLY A 795 22.93 -5.33 9.05
CA GLY A 795 23.52 -6.50 9.70
C GLY A 795 24.07 -6.25 11.11
N ALA A 796 23.86 -5.07 11.68
CA ALA A 796 24.22 -4.75 13.06
C ALA A 796 22.98 -4.55 13.92
N ARG A 797 22.97 -5.10 15.14
CA ARG A 797 21.94 -4.83 16.14
C ARG A 797 21.80 -3.32 16.38
N ALA A 798 20.55 -2.86 16.39
CA ALA A 798 20.19 -1.46 16.57
C ALA A 798 18.92 -1.33 17.43
N LEU A 799 18.84 -0.25 18.21
CA LEU A 799 17.61 0.25 18.83
C LEU A 799 17.29 1.62 18.23
N GLU A 800 16.04 1.87 17.83
CA GLU A 800 15.62 3.16 17.31
C GLU A 800 14.92 4.00 18.39
N ILE A 801 15.30 5.27 18.47
CA ILE A 801 14.61 6.28 19.29
C ILE A 801 13.91 7.24 18.34
N LEU A 802 12.59 7.14 18.32
CA LEU A 802 11.70 7.83 17.39
C LEU A 802 11.15 9.10 18.05
N ALA A 803 10.86 10.13 17.24
CA ALA A 803 10.18 11.33 17.71
C ALA A 803 9.49 12.08 16.57
N THR A 804 8.52 12.92 16.92
CA THR A 804 7.87 13.84 15.99
C THR A 804 8.54 15.23 16.09
N PRO A 805 9.17 15.74 15.02
CA PRO A 805 9.75 17.08 15.05
C PRO A 805 8.67 18.16 15.03
N THR A 806 8.64 19.03 16.05
CA THR A 806 7.72 20.18 16.13
C THR A 806 8.28 21.43 15.46
N THR A 807 9.54 21.38 15.05
CA THR A 807 10.28 22.46 14.38
C THR A 807 10.84 21.98 13.05
N ALA A 808 11.45 22.89 12.29
CA ALA A 808 12.13 22.51 11.06
C ALA A 808 13.12 21.36 11.33
N PRO A 809 13.10 20.26 10.56
CA PRO A 809 13.81 19.03 10.93
C PRO A 809 15.34 19.20 11.11
N ASN A 810 15.97 20.08 10.33
CA ASN A 810 17.39 20.44 10.49
C ASN A 810 17.70 21.07 11.86
N LEU A 811 16.79 21.89 12.37
CA LEU A 811 16.88 22.54 13.68
C LEU A 811 16.63 21.52 14.79
N ALA A 812 15.65 20.62 14.62
CA ALA A 812 15.39 19.52 15.56
C ALA A 812 16.61 18.61 15.74
N ILE A 813 17.27 18.21 14.64
CA ILE A 813 18.50 17.39 14.70
C ILE A 813 19.66 18.17 15.32
N ALA A 814 19.84 19.45 14.98
CA ALA A 814 20.88 20.27 15.60
C ALA A 814 20.68 20.40 17.12
N GLN A 815 19.43 20.56 17.57
CA GLN A 815 19.07 20.57 18.99
C GLN A 815 19.29 19.21 19.64
N ALA A 816 18.93 18.11 18.99
CA ALA A 816 19.18 16.75 19.46
C ALA A 816 20.69 16.48 19.60
N LYS A 817 21.50 16.80 18.57
CA LYS A 817 22.97 16.71 18.62
C LYS A 817 23.57 17.52 19.76
N HIS A 818 23.05 18.72 20.00
CA HIS A 818 23.48 19.57 21.11
C HIS A 818 23.07 18.98 22.48
N ALA A 819 21.88 18.39 22.60
CA ALA A 819 21.41 17.74 23.83
C ALA A 819 22.22 16.48 24.18
N LEU A 820 22.72 15.79 23.15
CA LEU A 820 23.56 14.59 23.29
C LEU A 820 25.06 14.91 23.41
N ALA A 821 25.47 16.17 23.22
CA ALA A 821 26.86 16.59 23.38
C ALA A 821 27.35 16.30 24.82
N GLY A 822 28.34 15.41 24.94
CA GLY A 822 28.90 14.99 26.23
C GLY A 822 28.29 13.72 26.83
N LEU A 823 27.39 13.02 26.12
CA LEU A 823 27.07 11.62 26.45
C LEU A 823 28.29 10.74 26.15
N LYS A 824 28.75 9.96 27.14
CA LYS A 824 29.81 8.98 26.94
C LYS A 824 29.17 7.64 26.56
N LEU A 825 29.32 7.26 25.29
CA LEU A 825 28.88 5.95 24.83
C LEU A 825 29.87 4.87 25.31
N PRO A 826 29.38 3.72 25.81
CA PRO A 826 30.18 2.52 26.02
C PRO A 826 31.00 2.10 24.79
N PRO A 827 32.13 1.38 24.97
CA PRO A 827 32.91 0.88 23.85
C PRO A 827 32.11 -0.13 23.02
N GLY A 828 32.02 0.10 21.70
CA GLY A 828 31.24 -0.73 20.78
C GLY A 828 29.91 -0.09 20.36
N GLU A 829 29.40 0.88 21.13
CA GLU A 829 28.18 1.60 20.79
C GLU A 829 28.42 2.80 19.87
N ARG A 830 27.52 3.00 18.90
CA ARG A 830 27.50 4.19 18.04
C ARG A 830 26.08 4.68 17.83
N ILE A 831 25.92 5.99 17.65
CA ILE A 831 24.64 6.59 17.29
C ILE A 831 24.68 7.10 15.85
N ALA A 832 23.60 6.88 15.11
CA ALA A 832 23.33 7.52 13.82
C ALA A 832 21.98 8.24 13.88
N PHE A 833 21.82 9.27 13.06
CA PHE A 833 20.50 9.89 12.88
C PHE A 833 19.90 9.27 11.61
N GLY A 834 18.87 8.45 11.80
CA GLY A 834 18.08 7.82 10.76
C GLY A 834 16.80 8.61 10.48
N GLY A 835 15.76 7.92 10.02
CA GLY A 835 14.44 8.53 9.81
C GLY A 835 14.06 8.72 8.34
N LEU A 836 12.82 9.15 8.11
CA LEU A 836 12.33 9.72 6.85
C LEU A 836 13.01 11.08 6.56
N TYR A 837 13.66 11.70 7.57
CA TYR A 837 14.31 13.01 7.43
C TYR A 837 15.24 13.12 6.21
N PRO A 838 16.23 12.24 5.98
CA PRO A 838 17.09 12.35 4.81
C PRO A 838 16.24 12.35 3.54
N MET A 839 15.16 11.58 3.47
CA MET A 839 14.30 11.50 2.29
C MET A 839 13.42 12.74 2.12
N LEU A 840 12.86 13.28 3.21
CA LEU A 840 12.13 14.54 3.22
C LEU A 840 13.03 15.72 2.88
N GLU A 841 14.28 15.72 3.36
CA GLU A 841 15.29 16.72 3.00
C GLU A 841 15.66 16.62 1.52
N HIS A 842 15.98 15.42 1.02
CA HIS A 842 16.26 15.21 -0.40
C HIS A 842 15.06 15.57 -1.29
N ALA A 843 13.83 15.28 -0.85
CA ALA A 843 12.61 15.65 -1.53
C ALA A 843 12.38 17.17 -1.52
N ALA A 844 12.56 17.83 -0.38
CA ALA A 844 12.43 19.28 -0.24
C ALA A 844 13.50 20.03 -1.05
N VAL A 845 14.75 19.56 -1.01
CA VAL A 845 15.85 20.07 -1.85
C VAL A 845 15.54 19.80 -3.32
N GLY A 846 15.05 18.61 -3.67
CA GLY A 846 14.66 18.25 -5.03
C GLY A 846 13.54 19.14 -5.57
N LEU A 847 12.48 19.36 -4.80
CA LEU A 847 11.38 20.28 -5.12
C LEU A 847 11.86 21.73 -5.16
N GLY A 848 12.75 22.14 -4.26
CA GLY A 848 13.38 23.46 -4.26
C GLY A 848 14.21 23.69 -5.51
N ILE A 849 15.02 22.71 -5.92
CA ILE A 849 15.80 22.72 -7.17
C ILE A 849 14.84 22.75 -8.36
N ALA A 850 13.78 21.94 -8.36
CA ALA A 850 12.78 21.92 -9.42
C ALA A 850 12.07 23.28 -9.55
N ALA A 851 11.70 23.92 -8.44
CA ALA A 851 11.11 25.25 -8.41
C ALA A 851 12.07 26.33 -8.92
N ILE A 852 13.34 26.29 -8.49
CA ILE A 852 14.38 27.21 -8.99
C ILE A 852 14.60 26.97 -10.48
N ALA A 853 14.66 25.71 -10.92
CA ALA A 853 14.81 25.35 -12.32
C ALA A 853 13.60 25.78 -13.14
N ALA A 854 12.38 25.71 -12.61
CA ALA A 854 11.16 26.20 -13.25
C ALA A 854 11.20 27.72 -13.43
N ILE A 855 11.56 28.47 -12.38
CA ILE A 855 11.73 29.92 -12.43
C ILE A 855 12.86 30.29 -13.41
N ALA A 856 13.98 29.56 -13.40
CA ALA A 856 15.09 29.79 -14.30
C ALA A 856 14.71 29.48 -15.75
N SER A 857 13.94 28.42 -16.00
CA SER A 857 13.44 28.03 -17.32
C SER A 857 12.46 29.08 -17.86
N LEU A 858 11.55 29.57 -17.01
CA LEU A 858 10.66 30.68 -17.32
C LEU A 858 11.45 31.96 -17.64
N ALA A 859 12.38 32.35 -16.77
CA ALA A 859 13.24 33.51 -16.99
C ALA A 859 14.02 33.37 -18.30
N TRP A 860 14.58 32.19 -18.58
CA TRP A 860 15.35 31.91 -19.79
C TRP A 860 14.51 32.18 -21.05
N VAL A 861 13.29 31.64 -21.12
CA VAL A 861 12.41 31.87 -22.28
C VAL A 861 12.04 33.36 -22.41
N LEU A 862 11.75 34.04 -21.29
CA LEU A 862 11.43 35.48 -21.30
C LEU A 862 12.61 36.34 -21.77
N PHE A 863 13.83 36.07 -21.29
CA PHE A 863 15.03 36.79 -21.71
C PHE A 863 15.44 36.48 -23.16
N LEU A 864 15.16 35.27 -23.67
CA LEU A 864 15.36 34.96 -25.08
C LEU A 864 14.36 35.70 -25.99
N ARG A 865 13.13 35.93 -25.51
CA ARG A 865 12.09 36.60 -26.30
C ARG A 865 12.22 38.11 -26.29
N PHE A 866 12.59 38.72 -25.17
CA PHE A 866 12.64 40.19 -25.03
C PHE A 866 14.08 40.71 -25.06
N SER A 867 14.37 41.67 -25.94
CA SER A 867 15.70 42.27 -26.09
C SER A 867 16.17 43.13 -24.92
N GLY A 868 15.29 43.45 -23.95
CA GLY A 868 15.58 44.31 -22.80
C GLY A 868 15.25 43.65 -21.47
N ARG A 869 16.01 43.97 -20.41
CA ARG A 869 15.88 43.32 -19.08
C ARG A 869 14.64 43.73 -18.28
N ARG A 870 14.04 44.89 -18.59
CA ARG A 870 12.93 45.46 -17.80
C ARG A 870 11.64 44.63 -17.92
N VAL A 871 11.29 44.19 -19.13
CA VAL A 871 10.04 43.46 -19.38
C VAL A 871 10.06 42.07 -18.72
N PRO A 872 11.10 41.23 -18.90
CA PRO A 872 11.21 39.96 -18.19
C PRO A 872 11.15 40.10 -16.67
N LEU A 873 11.85 41.09 -16.08
CA LEU A 873 11.83 41.31 -14.63
C LEU A 873 10.45 41.72 -14.11
N LEU A 874 9.70 42.52 -14.87
CA LEU A 874 8.32 42.89 -14.50
C LEU A 874 7.39 41.68 -14.55
N LEU A 875 7.55 40.80 -15.54
CA LEU A 875 6.76 39.56 -15.65
C LEU A 875 7.11 38.57 -14.52
N LEU A 876 8.40 38.40 -14.19
CA LEU A 876 8.81 37.57 -13.05
C LEU A 876 8.28 38.12 -11.71
N ALA A 877 8.21 39.45 -11.57
CA ALA A 877 7.66 40.09 -10.37
C ALA A 877 6.14 39.91 -10.21
N GLN A 878 5.41 39.51 -11.26
CA GLN A 878 3.98 39.18 -11.16
C GLN A 878 3.74 37.80 -10.52
N ILE A 879 4.72 36.89 -10.51
CA ILE A 879 4.53 35.53 -10.00
C ILE A 879 4.15 35.52 -8.51
N PRO A 880 4.88 36.19 -7.60
CA PRO A 880 4.48 36.24 -6.19
C PRO A 880 3.11 36.91 -5.99
N LEU A 881 2.78 37.89 -6.83
CA LEU A 881 1.48 38.57 -6.79
C LEU A 881 0.34 37.63 -7.22
N ALA A 882 0.57 36.70 -8.15
CA ALA A 882 -0.41 35.70 -8.54
C ALA A 882 -0.75 34.73 -7.38
N MET A 883 0.18 34.48 -6.46
CA MET A 883 -0.06 33.64 -5.27
C MET A 883 -1.08 34.26 -4.29
N THR A 884 -1.31 35.58 -4.36
CA THR A 884 -2.16 36.28 -3.38
C THR A 884 -3.61 35.84 -3.38
N GLY A 885 -4.17 35.54 -4.57
CA GLY A 885 -5.53 35.05 -4.69
C GLY A 885 -5.69 33.65 -4.09
N GLY A 886 -4.73 32.76 -4.37
CA GLY A 886 -4.74 31.39 -3.85
C GLY A 886 -4.57 31.34 -2.33
N GLY A 887 -3.61 32.09 -1.78
CA GLY A 887 -3.37 32.11 -0.34
C GLY A 887 -4.53 32.69 0.47
N LEU A 888 -5.22 33.71 -0.05
CA LEU A 888 -6.44 34.25 0.58
C LEU A 888 -7.62 33.28 0.47
N ALA A 889 -7.77 32.58 -0.66
CA ALA A 889 -8.84 31.61 -0.86
C ALA A 889 -8.69 30.37 0.03
N LEU A 890 -7.47 29.96 0.36
CA LEU A 890 -7.20 28.84 1.26
C LEU A 890 -7.45 29.18 2.75
N ALA A 891 -7.43 30.46 3.11
CA ALA A 891 -7.63 30.91 4.48
C ALA A 891 -9.12 31.15 4.84
N VAL A 892 -10.01 31.10 3.84
CA VAL A 892 -11.47 31.26 3.96
C VAL A 892 -12.12 29.91 3.76
#